data_AF-A0A399ZRQ4-F1
#
_entry.id   AF-A0A399ZRQ4-F1
#
_cell.length_a   1.000
_cell.length_b   1.000
_cell.length_c   1.000
_cell.angle_alpha   90.00
_cell.angle_beta   90.00
_cell.angle_gamma   90.00
#
_symmetry.space_group_name_H-M   'P 1'
#
loop_
_entity.id
_entity.type
_entity.pdbx_description
1 polymer ?
#
loop_
_entity_poly.entity_id
_entity_poly.type
_entity_poly.pdbx_seq_one_letter_code
_entity_poly.pdbx_strand_id
1 'polypeptide(L)'
;MTKKLYPERTFLRKIEKIGVAIEGAVNRFAKSDFNPFYHLGTLTIFMLIVLIATGTYLTIIYRPGADVAYATVEKISSTWYGSLIRSVHRYASDAMIILIILHLVRMFIGDRFWGQRWLAWTSGWIMLAMTWLAGTFGYWMVWDQRAQWMTEFMMQNIAGSSGLTYISTDLASRTFSNFVIILFLHVFVPIITFFFINIHSLHLSRARWWTPRWAALQALVGLIVLSLFKPAMSYAPADLSAMVGSVPIDSFYLALLPLADTWGNVIFWGLAILTAGSLFLLPWLAPGRDAGPAIVTDPKCTGCVLCYNECPYDAIRMVERDDDSGYPKLAVINPKLCTACGICVGSCPVDAIHLKGGYSGEQTFGVVKGALKRELKDGNPVTVMFTNQRTHTLGGLPEKLGVGGAESRVGVTSWDGSDAKIVTAMLPSIGAVNIDWVKTLQSEGARDIVLLSHPYRDSPNREDSHWILNRLHLRPALVTKGLHWLEATPNDPKPVEKFLDELHTEEFQKNKPAPSLPRIKDHNRLIPSLVGGLVGTVLLLGLFALALPLDIPAGMSAAEESALRIAVDAKGKVDVANIPEGVVLPEGADPEKIFGGAHFPMSIRVVIDGETVFDEVFKPSGVGGNGRISALEFLQVESGAHFVEVFIKDDTNEFRNVFSDEVEFDKGQVWALVYNEKTDTFELR
;
A
#
# COMPACT_ATOMS: atom_id res chain seq x y z
N MET A 1 15.83 26.67 -24.14
CA MET A 1 16.11 25.95 -22.88
C MET A 1 15.04 24.87 -22.67
N THR A 2 15.27 23.65 -23.15
CA THR A 2 14.32 22.53 -23.02
C THR A 2 14.60 21.76 -21.74
N LYS A 3 13.67 21.81 -20.78
CA LYS A 3 13.78 21.05 -19.51
C LYS A 3 13.63 19.55 -19.81
N LYS A 4 14.49 18.72 -19.19
CA LYS A 4 14.38 17.25 -19.22
C LYS A 4 13.03 16.83 -18.61
N LEU A 5 12.30 15.93 -19.28
CA LEU A 5 10.93 15.52 -18.91
C LEU A 5 10.90 14.37 -17.88
N TYR A 6 12.05 13.74 -17.63
CA TYR A 6 12.23 12.69 -16.63
C TYR A 6 13.16 13.18 -15.51
N PRO A 7 12.80 13.04 -14.22
CA PRO A 7 13.59 13.59 -13.11
C PRO A 7 14.97 12.93 -12.94
N GLU A 8 16.03 13.74 -12.88
CA GLU A 8 17.42 13.27 -12.74
C GLU A 8 17.82 13.02 -11.27
N ARG A 9 17.01 12.22 -10.57
CA ARG A 9 17.33 11.82 -9.19
C ARG A 9 18.33 10.68 -9.22
N THR A 10 19.62 11.00 -9.27
CA THR A 10 20.73 10.04 -9.45
C THR A 10 20.61 8.82 -8.54
N PHE A 11 20.29 9.01 -7.26
CA PHE A 11 20.06 7.93 -6.31
C PHE A 11 18.89 7.02 -6.70
N LEU A 12 17.70 7.58 -6.94
CA LEU A 12 16.53 6.78 -7.36
C LEU A 12 16.75 6.10 -8.71
N ARG A 13 17.47 6.74 -9.65
CA ARG A 13 17.77 6.13 -10.96
C ARG A 13 18.66 4.90 -10.81
N LYS A 14 19.64 4.93 -9.90
CA LYS A 14 20.49 3.75 -9.60
C LYS A 14 19.65 2.59 -9.06
N ILE A 15 18.73 2.87 -8.13
CA ILE A 15 17.84 1.85 -7.56
C ILE A 15 16.84 1.34 -8.60
N GLU A 16 16.29 2.22 -9.45
CA GLU A 16 15.37 1.81 -10.52
C GLU A 16 16.04 0.89 -11.52
N LYS A 17 17.32 1.11 -11.86
CA LYS A 17 18.07 0.19 -12.71
C LYS A 17 18.14 -1.22 -12.11
N ILE A 18 18.34 -1.35 -10.80
CA ILE A 18 18.34 -2.65 -10.12
C ILE A 18 16.95 -3.30 -10.20
N GLY A 19 15.90 -2.56 -9.88
CA GLY A 19 14.52 -3.08 -9.96
C GLY A 19 14.14 -3.53 -11.37
N VAL A 20 14.48 -2.73 -12.39
CA VAL A 20 14.25 -3.09 -13.79
C VAL A 20 15.12 -4.25 -14.25
N ALA A 21 16.33 -4.41 -13.73
CA ALA A 21 17.15 -5.60 -14.02
C ALA A 21 16.47 -6.88 -13.52
N ILE A 22 15.89 -6.85 -12.32
CA ILE A 22 15.12 -7.96 -11.76
C ILE A 22 13.87 -8.23 -12.61
N GLU A 23 13.08 -7.20 -12.93
CA GLU A 23 11.91 -7.34 -13.80
C GLU A 23 12.29 -7.88 -15.19
N GLY A 24 13.40 -7.42 -15.76
CA GLY A 24 13.94 -7.86 -17.05
C GLY A 24 14.37 -9.33 -17.04
N ALA A 25 15.00 -9.79 -15.96
CA ALA A 25 15.33 -11.20 -15.77
C ALA A 25 14.06 -12.06 -15.75
N VAL A 26 13.02 -11.64 -15.02
CA VAL A 26 11.72 -12.34 -15.00
C VAL A 26 11.05 -12.33 -16.38
N ASN A 27 11.07 -11.20 -17.08
CA ASN A 27 10.52 -11.07 -18.44
C ASN A 27 11.17 -12.05 -19.43
N ARG A 28 12.46 -12.39 -19.25
CA ARG A 28 13.15 -13.36 -20.12
C ARG A 28 12.57 -14.77 -20.01
N PHE A 29 12.09 -15.16 -18.83
CA PHE A 29 11.54 -16.50 -18.59
C PHE A 29 10.02 -16.56 -18.74
N ALA A 30 9.30 -15.59 -18.17
CA ALA A 30 7.84 -15.58 -18.15
C ALA A 30 7.21 -14.87 -19.37
N LYS A 31 7.99 -14.11 -20.16
CA LYS A 31 7.52 -13.03 -21.04
C LYS A 31 6.90 -11.87 -20.25
N SER A 32 6.93 -10.66 -20.81
CA SER A 32 6.41 -9.46 -20.15
C SER A 32 4.92 -9.57 -19.79
N ASP A 33 4.13 -10.31 -20.56
CA ASP A 33 2.69 -10.49 -20.32
C ASP A 33 2.34 -11.30 -19.07
N PHE A 34 3.25 -12.14 -18.58
CA PHE A 34 3.02 -13.02 -17.44
C PHE A 34 3.87 -12.67 -16.23
N ASN A 35 4.52 -11.50 -16.24
CA ASN A 35 5.29 -11.03 -15.11
C ASN A 35 4.37 -10.53 -13.98
N PRO A 36 4.36 -11.15 -12.78
CA PRO A 36 3.49 -10.77 -11.67
C PRO A 36 3.78 -9.36 -11.14
N PHE A 37 5.00 -8.82 -11.30
CA PHE A 37 5.36 -7.46 -10.88
C PHE A 37 4.53 -6.38 -11.60
N TYR A 38 3.97 -6.68 -12.78
CA TYR A 38 3.06 -5.78 -13.49
C TYR A 38 1.62 -5.79 -12.98
N HIS A 39 1.30 -6.71 -12.06
CA HIS A 39 -0.04 -6.93 -11.53
C HIS A 39 -0.15 -6.72 -10.02
N LEU A 40 0.90 -6.20 -9.34
CA LEU A 40 0.93 -6.03 -7.88
C LEU A 40 -0.33 -5.36 -7.31
N GLY A 41 -0.71 -4.18 -7.81
CA GLY A 41 -1.88 -3.45 -7.30
C GLY A 41 -3.21 -4.16 -7.55
N THR A 42 -3.39 -4.81 -8.71
CA THR A 42 -4.61 -5.59 -8.97
C THR A 42 -4.63 -6.88 -8.15
N LEU A 43 -3.47 -7.51 -7.93
CA LEU A 43 -3.34 -8.71 -7.10
C LEU A 43 -3.68 -8.40 -5.65
N THR A 44 -3.30 -7.23 -5.13
CA THR A 44 -3.73 -6.75 -3.80
C THR A 44 -5.25 -6.66 -3.69
N ILE A 45 -5.94 -6.10 -4.68
CA ILE A 45 -7.42 -6.05 -4.71
C ILE A 45 -8.00 -7.47 -4.76
N PHE A 46 -7.38 -8.37 -5.51
CA PHE A 46 -7.79 -9.78 -5.54
C PHE A 46 -7.63 -10.45 -4.17
N MET A 47 -6.53 -10.20 -3.43
CA MET A 47 -6.36 -10.70 -2.07
C MET A 47 -7.44 -10.17 -1.13
N LEU A 48 -7.80 -8.89 -1.23
CA LEU A 48 -8.89 -8.31 -0.45
C LEU A 48 -10.22 -9.04 -0.69
N ILE A 49 -10.51 -9.43 -1.94
CA ILE A 49 -11.72 -10.21 -2.27
C ILE A 49 -11.66 -11.61 -1.66
N VAL A 50 -10.51 -12.29 -1.75
CA VAL A 50 -10.30 -13.59 -1.11
C VAL A 50 -10.50 -13.48 0.40
N LEU A 51 -9.95 -12.44 1.04
CA LEU A 51 -10.10 -12.16 2.47
C LEU A 51 -11.55 -11.93 2.87
N ILE A 52 -12.31 -11.16 2.09
CA ILE A 52 -13.73 -10.91 2.40
C ILE A 52 -14.55 -12.19 2.25
N ALA A 53 -14.32 -12.97 1.20
CA ALA A 53 -15.04 -14.21 0.97
C ALA A 53 -14.77 -15.24 2.07
N THR A 54 -13.50 -15.45 2.41
CA THR A 54 -13.09 -16.36 3.49
C THR A 54 -13.48 -15.83 4.87
N GLY A 55 -13.33 -14.53 5.11
CA GLY A 55 -13.69 -13.87 6.36
C GLY A 55 -15.19 -13.95 6.64
N THR A 56 -16.03 -13.73 5.62
CA THR A 56 -17.49 -13.89 5.74
C THR A 56 -17.86 -15.30 6.21
N TYR A 57 -17.22 -16.33 5.66
CA TYR A 57 -17.42 -17.71 6.11
C TYR A 57 -17.01 -17.90 7.58
N LEU A 58 -15.86 -17.38 7.98
CA LEU A 58 -15.37 -17.49 9.37
C LEU A 58 -16.28 -16.75 10.35
N THR A 59 -16.74 -15.54 10.01
CA THR A 59 -17.61 -14.72 10.86
C THR A 59 -18.96 -15.38 11.13
N ILE A 60 -19.51 -16.16 10.18
CA ILE A 60 -20.78 -16.88 10.39
C ILE A 60 -20.69 -17.89 11.55
N ILE A 61 -19.50 -18.44 11.80
CA ILE A 61 -19.27 -19.50 12.80
C ILE A 61 -18.69 -18.93 14.11
N TYR A 62 -17.92 -17.84 14.01
CA TYR A 62 -17.20 -17.22 15.11
C TYR A 62 -18.12 -16.72 16.23
N ARG A 63 -17.73 -16.97 17.49
CA ARG A 63 -18.42 -16.46 18.68
C ARG A 63 -17.49 -15.50 19.44
N PRO A 64 -17.90 -14.24 19.64
CA PRO A 64 -17.09 -13.26 20.38
C PRO A 64 -17.16 -13.51 21.89
N GLY A 65 -16.04 -13.30 22.59
CA GLY A 65 -15.91 -13.46 24.05
C GLY A 65 -14.61 -14.17 24.42
N ALA A 66 -13.92 -13.75 25.48
CA ALA A 66 -12.64 -14.34 25.90
C ALA A 66 -12.79 -15.81 26.36
N ASP A 67 -13.98 -16.18 26.83
CA ASP A 67 -14.36 -17.52 27.28
C ASP A 67 -14.63 -18.51 26.13
N VAL A 68 -15.04 -18.01 24.95
CA VAL A 68 -15.51 -18.86 23.82
C VAL A 68 -14.74 -18.68 22.51
N ALA A 69 -14.02 -17.57 22.31
CA ALA A 69 -13.38 -17.23 21.04
C ALA A 69 -12.37 -18.31 20.60
N TYR A 70 -11.42 -18.64 21.47
CA TYR A 70 -10.38 -19.64 21.20
C TYR A 70 -10.99 -21.00 20.84
N ALA A 71 -11.92 -21.50 21.66
CA ALA A 71 -12.60 -22.77 21.42
C ALA A 71 -13.36 -22.79 20.08
N THR A 72 -13.93 -21.66 19.68
CA THR A 72 -14.63 -21.55 18.39
C THR A 72 -13.66 -21.60 17.21
N VAL A 73 -12.50 -20.96 17.31
CA VAL A 73 -11.45 -21.00 16.27
C VAL A 73 -10.86 -22.41 16.13
N GLU A 74 -10.62 -23.10 17.24
CA GLU A 74 -10.17 -24.50 17.24
C GLU A 74 -11.23 -25.42 16.63
N LYS A 75 -12.51 -25.19 16.95
CA LYS A 75 -13.62 -25.93 16.34
C LYS A 75 -13.68 -25.75 14.82
N ILE A 76 -13.50 -24.53 14.31
CA ILE A 76 -13.41 -24.28 12.85
C ILE A 76 -12.26 -25.09 12.25
N SER A 77 -11.10 -25.06 12.90
CA SER A 77 -9.86 -25.69 12.45
C SER A 77 -9.87 -27.22 12.55
N SER A 78 -10.75 -27.79 13.36
CA SER A 78 -10.91 -29.25 13.49
C SER A 78 -11.44 -29.93 12.22
N THR A 79 -12.07 -29.17 11.32
CA THR A 79 -12.57 -29.68 10.03
C THR A 79 -11.57 -29.37 8.91
N TRP A 80 -11.39 -30.30 7.96
CA TRP A 80 -10.46 -30.08 6.84
C TRP A 80 -10.80 -28.81 6.04
N TYR A 81 -12.10 -28.55 5.83
CA TYR A 81 -12.57 -27.37 5.08
C TYR A 81 -12.43 -26.08 5.90
N GLY A 82 -12.79 -26.09 7.19
CA GLY A 82 -12.62 -24.92 8.05
C GLY A 82 -11.15 -24.56 8.25
N SER A 83 -10.27 -25.55 8.44
CA SER A 83 -8.82 -25.38 8.48
C SER A 83 -8.28 -24.77 7.19
N LEU A 84 -8.73 -25.27 6.02
CA LEU A 84 -8.34 -24.71 4.72
C LEU A 84 -8.77 -23.24 4.59
N ILE A 85 -10.03 -22.90 4.88
CA ILE A 85 -10.53 -21.52 4.76
C ILE A 85 -9.80 -20.59 5.72
N ARG A 86 -9.58 -21.01 6.98
CA ARG A 86 -8.80 -20.24 7.96
C ARG A 86 -7.37 -20.00 7.48
N SER A 87 -6.74 -21.04 6.93
CA SER A 87 -5.37 -20.95 6.39
C SER A 87 -5.29 -20.04 5.18
N VAL A 88 -6.23 -20.15 4.23
CA VAL A 88 -6.31 -19.25 3.07
C VAL A 88 -6.53 -17.81 3.52
N HIS A 89 -7.41 -17.57 4.51
CA HIS A 89 -7.63 -16.23 5.07
C HIS A 89 -6.33 -15.66 5.66
N ARG A 90 -5.63 -16.46 6.48
CA ARG A 90 -4.36 -16.10 7.11
C ARG A 90 -3.27 -15.76 6.07
N TYR A 91 -3.02 -16.64 5.11
CA TYR A 91 -1.97 -16.45 4.10
C TYR A 91 -2.32 -15.40 3.05
N ALA A 92 -3.61 -15.22 2.72
CA ALA A 92 -4.04 -14.12 1.86
C ALA A 92 -3.78 -12.76 2.52
N SER A 93 -3.88 -12.67 3.85
CA SER A 93 -3.59 -11.45 4.61
C SER A 93 -2.11 -11.05 4.48
N ASP A 94 -1.21 -12.02 4.68
CA ASP A 94 0.23 -11.77 4.53
C ASP A 94 0.61 -11.45 3.08
N ALA A 95 0.07 -12.23 2.13
CA ALA A 95 0.26 -11.98 0.71
C ALA A 95 -0.19 -10.56 0.34
N MET A 96 -1.30 -10.08 0.90
CA MET A 96 -1.79 -8.72 0.68
C MET A 96 -0.77 -7.67 1.16
N ILE A 97 -0.20 -7.80 2.37
CA ILE A 97 0.83 -6.87 2.87
C ILE A 97 2.07 -6.88 1.99
N ILE A 98 2.58 -8.06 1.62
CA ILE A 98 3.75 -8.19 0.75
C ILE A 98 3.49 -7.49 -0.59
N LEU A 99 2.32 -7.73 -1.21
CA LEU A 99 1.95 -7.09 -2.47
C LEU A 99 1.81 -5.57 -2.34
N ILE A 100 1.27 -5.06 -1.23
CA ILE A 100 1.18 -3.62 -0.95
C ILE A 100 2.59 -3.01 -0.84
N ILE A 101 3.49 -3.63 -0.08
CA ILE A 101 4.86 -3.15 0.10
C ILE A 101 5.59 -3.14 -1.25
N LEU A 102 5.52 -4.23 -2.02
CA LEU A 102 6.11 -4.28 -3.36
C LEU A 102 5.51 -3.22 -4.29
N HIS A 103 4.19 -3.00 -4.22
CA HIS A 103 3.53 -1.96 -5.00
C HIS A 103 4.05 -0.57 -4.63
N LEU A 104 4.14 -0.27 -3.33
CA LEU A 104 4.62 1.01 -2.79
C LEU A 104 6.08 1.26 -3.19
N VAL A 105 6.95 0.27 -2.99
CA VAL A 105 8.37 0.31 -3.36
C VAL A 105 8.54 0.54 -4.86
N ARG A 106 7.77 -0.16 -5.70
CA ARG A 106 7.80 0.04 -7.15
C ARG A 106 7.36 1.45 -7.56
N MET A 107 6.35 2.01 -6.91
CA MET A 107 5.92 3.40 -7.16
C MET A 107 6.96 4.42 -6.67
N PHE A 108 7.59 4.18 -5.52
CA PHE A 108 8.65 5.03 -4.97
C PHE A 108 9.88 5.08 -5.89
N ILE A 109 10.43 3.91 -6.23
CA ILE A 109 11.62 3.77 -7.08
C ILE A 109 11.37 4.35 -8.48
N GLY A 110 10.16 4.11 -9.02
CA GLY A 110 9.70 4.63 -10.31
C GLY A 110 9.42 6.14 -10.33
N ASP A 111 9.64 6.86 -9.23
CA ASP A 111 9.34 8.28 -9.04
C ASP A 111 7.86 8.62 -9.33
N ARG A 112 6.95 7.71 -8.96
CA ARG A 112 5.50 7.76 -9.26
C ARG A 112 4.63 8.21 -8.08
N PHE A 113 5.11 9.14 -7.27
CA PHE A 113 4.41 9.60 -6.05
C PHE A 113 4.03 11.08 -6.06
N TRP A 114 4.64 11.91 -6.92
CA TRP A 114 4.42 13.36 -6.95
C TRP A 114 3.56 13.80 -8.15
N GLY A 115 3.29 15.11 -8.27
CA GLY A 115 2.45 15.68 -9.33
C GLY A 115 0.99 15.25 -9.17
N GLN A 116 0.28 14.90 -10.24
CA GLN A 116 -1.13 14.47 -10.14
C GLN A 116 -1.33 13.11 -9.45
N ARG A 117 -0.24 12.46 -9.02
CA ARG A 117 -0.24 11.16 -8.33
C ARG A 117 -0.19 11.26 -6.81
N TRP A 118 -0.11 12.48 -6.25
CA TRP A 118 -0.06 12.69 -4.80
C TRP A 118 -1.25 12.02 -4.09
N LEU A 119 -2.44 12.09 -4.70
CA LEU A 119 -3.67 11.51 -4.13
C LEU A 119 -3.61 9.99 -4.08
N ALA A 120 -3.07 9.35 -5.12
CA ALA A 120 -2.84 7.90 -5.13
C ALA A 120 -1.79 7.52 -4.08
N TRP A 121 -0.73 8.31 -3.93
CA TRP A 121 0.31 8.06 -2.94
C TRP A 121 -0.21 8.13 -1.49
N THR A 122 -0.87 9.23 -1.11
CA THR A 122 -1.37 9.41 0.26
C THR A 122 -2.51 8.45 0.61
N SER A 123 -3.45 8.23 -0.31
CA SER A 123 -4.49 7.20 -0.12
C SER A 123 -3.89 5.80 0.04
N GLY A 124 -2.78 5.50 -0.64
CA GLY A 124 -2.05 4.23 -0.48
C GLY A 124 -1.55 4.02 0.96
N TRP A 125 -0.98 5.04 1.58
CA TRP A 125 -0.54 5.00 2.98
C TRP A 125 -1.70 4.85 3.97
N ILE A 126 -2.83 5.53 3.72
CA ILE A 126 -4.04 5.38 4.54
C ILE A 126 -4.55 3.93 4.45
N MET A 127 -4.64 3.36 3.24
CA MET A 127 -5.06 1.97 3.07
C MET A 127 -4.09 0.97 3.69
N LEU A 128 -2.78 1.22 3.65
CA LEU A 128 -1.78 0.39 4.33
C LEU A 128 -2.01 0.40 5.85
N ALA A 129 -2.23 1.56 6.45
CA ALA A 129 -2.54 1.67 7.89
C ALA A 129 -3.86 0.95 8.24
N MET A 130 -4.90 1.11 7.42
CA MET A 130 -6.17 0.38 7.60
C MET A 130 -5.99 -1.14 7.48
N THR A 131 -5.20 -1.61 6.51
CA THR A 131 -4.94 -3.04 6.30
C THR A 131 -4.15 -3.61 7.47
N TRP A 132 -3.13 -2.88 7.94
CA TRP A 132 -2.35 -3.24 9.12
C TRP A 132 -3.26 -3.35 10.36
N LEU A 133 -4.08 -2.34 10.62
CA LEU A 133 -5.02 -2.34 11.74
C LEU A 133 -6.02 -3.50 11.68
N ALA A 134 -6.62 -3.76 10.51
CA ALA A 134 -7.54 -4.87 10.33
C ALA A 134 -6.87 -6.22 10.59
N GLY A 135 -5.65 -6.44 10.09
CA GLY A 135 -4.92 -7.69 10.36
C GLY A 135 -4.55 -7.87 11.84
N THR A 136 -4.15 -6.79 12.53
CA THR A 136 -3.90 -6.81 13.99
C THR A 136 -5.15 -7.23 14.77
N PHE A 137 -6.33 -6.70 14.43
CA PHE A 137 -7.60 -7.15 15.02
C PHE A 137 -7.90 -8.63 14.74
N GLY A 138 -7.52 -9.14 13.56
CA GLY A 138 -7.67 -10.54 13.21
C GLY A 138 -6.88 -11.47 14.14
N TYR A 139 -5.67 -11.08 14.56
CA TYR A 139 -4.91 -11.83 15.58
C TYR A 139 -5.58 -11.80 16.94
N TRP A 140 -6.13 -10.66 17.34
CA TRP A 140 -6.79 -10.52 18.63
C TRP A 140 -7.97 -11.49 18.77
N MET A 141 -8.72 -11.68 17.69
CA MET A 141 -9.88 -12.59 17.65
C MET A 141 -9.54 -14.07 17.80
N VAL A 142 -8.27 -14.48 17.61
CA VAL A 142 -7.88 -15.89 17.83
C VAL A 142 -7.86 -16.22 19.32
N TRP A 143 -7.52 -15.25 20.16
CA TRP A 143 -7.42 -15.38 21.62
C TRP A 143 -6.49 -16.51 22.10
N ASP A 144 -5.33 -16.65 21.44
CA ASP A 144 -4.22 -17.50 21.87
C ASP A 144 -3.15 -16.68 22.63
N GLN A 145 -2.04 -17.32 23.04
CA GLN A 145 -0.94 -16.67 23.75
C GLN A 145 -0.36 -15.44 23.02
N ARG A 146 -0.47 -15.37 21.68
CA ARG A 146 -0.06 -14.20 20.90
C ARG A 146 -1.01 -13.04 21.13
N ALA A 147 -2.32 -13.30 21.10
CA ALA A 147 -3.34 -12.31 21.44
C ALA A 147 -3.22 -11.88 22.92
N GLN A 148 -2.87 -12.79 23.83
CA GLN A 148 -2.57 -12.47 25.22
C GLN A 148 -1.41 -11.49 25.31
N TRP A 149 -0.24 -11.81 24.74
CA TRP A 149 0.93 -10.93 24.79
C TRP A 149 0.62 -9.54 24.22
N MET A 150 -0.13 -9.48 23.11
CA MET A 150 -0.58 -8.21 22.54
C MET A 150 -1.50 -7.43 23.50
N THR A 151 -2.40 -8.13 24.18
CA THR A 151 -3.31 -7.54 25.18
C THR A 151 -2.52 -6.98 26.35
N GLU A 152 -1.59 -7.75 26.91
CA GLU A 152 -0.70 -7.32 28.00
C GLU A 152 0.14 -6.11 27.61
N PHE A 153 0.78 -6.16 26.43
CA PHE A 153 1.57 -5.05 25.91
C PHE A 153 0.71 -3.79 25.77
N MET A 154 -0.50 -3.90 25.21
CA MET A 154 -1.43 -2.77 25.12
C MET A 154 -1.80 -2.23 26.50
N MET A 155 -2.12 -3.09 27.46
CA MET A 155 -2.55 -2.67 28.80
C MET A 155 -1.45 -1.91 29.54
N GLN A 156 -0.21 -2.38 29.46
CA GLN A 156 0.94 -1.78 30.13
C GLN A 156 1.42 -0.49 29.45
N ASN A 157 1.39 -0.42 28.11
CA ASN A 157 2.10 0.63 27.37
C ASN A 157 1.21 1.70 26.72
N ILE A 158 -0.04 1.38 26.37
CA ILE A 158 -0.87 2.23 25.50
C ILE A 158 -2.26 2.51 26.07
N ALA A 159 -2.89 1.50 26.62
CA ALA A 159 -4.33 1.44 26.81
C ALA A 159 -4.75 1.73 28.26
N GLY A 160 -3.81 1.63 29.23
CA GLY A 160 -4.02 1.95 30.64
C GLY A 160 -5.31 1.33 31.20
N SER A 161 -6.23 2.17 31.69
CA SER A 161 -7.50 1.74 32.29
C SER A 161 -8.45 0.99 31.34
N SER A 162 -8.27 1.06 30.01
CA SER A 162 -9.05 0.22 29.08
C SER A 162 -8.70 -1.28 29.21
N GLY A 163 -7.56 -1.61 29.82
CA GLY A 163 -7.18 -2.97 30.22
C GLY A 163 -8.11 -3.60 31.25
N LEU A 164 -8.89 -2.80 31.99
CA LEU A 164 -9.93 -3.29 32.90
C LEU A 164 -10.96 -4.17 32.18
N THR A 165 -11.10 -4.03 30.87
CA THR A 165 -11.90 -4.94 30.03
C THR A 165 -11.56 -6.42 30.27
N TYR A 166 -10.30 -6.72 30.57
CA TYR A 166 -9.78 -8.09 30.69
C TYR A 166 -9.53 -8.56 32.14
N ILE A 167 -9.71 -7.68 33.13
CA ILE A 167 -9.41 -7.99 34.54
C ILE A 167 -10.58 -7.67 35.48
N SER A 168 -11.53 -6.81 35.08
CA SER A 168 -12.62 -6.37 35.97
C SER A 168 -13.53 -7.51 36.44
N THR A 169 -14.33 -7.23 37.47
CA THR A 169 -15.28 -8.19 38.06
C THR A 169 -16.34 -8.68 37.07
N ASP A 170 -16.70 -7.87 36.07
CA ASP A 170 -17.66 -8.18 35.00
C ASP A 170 -16.97 -8.58 33.68
N LEU A 171 -16.00 -9.50 33.80
CA LEU A 171 -15.12 -9.90 32.70
C LEU A 171 -15.88 -10.41 31.47
N ALA A 172 -16.89 -11.26 31.68
CA ALA A 172 -17.63 -11.91 30.60
C ALA A 172 -18.38 -10.89 29.72
N SER A 173 -19.08 -9.92 30.31
CA SER A 173 -19.84 -8.92 29.55
C SER A 173 -18.92 -7.96 28.79
N ARG A 174 -17.81 -7.55 29.44
CA ARG A 174 -16.86 -6.61 28.87
C ARG A 174 -16.05 -7.21 27.74
N THR A 175 -15.52 -8.42 27.94
CA THR A 175 -14.80 -9.12 26.88
C THR A 175 -15.73 -9.45 25.71
N PHE A 176 -16.97 -9.89 25.94
CA PHE A 176 -17.96 -10.06 24.87
C PHE A 176 -18.13 -8.78 24.04
N SER A 177 -18.41 -7.65 24.70
CA SER A 177 -18.63 -6.36 24.03
C SER A 177 -17.39 -5.90 23.25
N ASN A 178 -16.21 -6.02 23.86
CA ASN A 178 -14.95 -5.65 23.23
C ASN A 178 -14.64 -6.53 22.01
N PHE A 179 -14.85 -7.84 22.09
CA PHE A 179 -14.68 -8.74 20.96
C PHE A 179 -15.66 -8.45 19.82
N VAL A 180 -16.91 -8.04 20.12
CA VAL A 180 -17.86 -7.58 19.11
C VAL A 180 -17.36 -6.31 18.42
N ILE A 181 -16.81 -5.36 19.17
CA ILE A 181 -16.22 -4.13 18.60
C ILE A 181 -15.01 -4.47 17.71
N ILE A 182 -14.10 -5.33 18.17
CA ILE A 182 -12.94 -5.79 17.40
C ILE A 182 -13.40 -6.49 16.12
N LEU A 183 -14.37 -7.40 16.21
CA LEU A 183 -14.96 -8.07 15.04
C LEU A 183 -15.60 -7.05 14.08
N PHE A 184 -16.36 -6.08 14.60
CA PHE A 184 -16.97 -5.02 13.79
C PHE A 184 -15.91 -4.21 13.05
N LEU A 185 -14.85 -3.77 13.73
CA LEU A 185 -13.75 -3.04 13.10
C LEU A 185 -13.00 -3.89 12.07
N HIS A 186 -12.72 -5.16 12.40
CA HIS A 186 -12.06 -6.10 11.50
C HIS A 186 -12.85 -6.32 10.20
N VAL A 187 -14.19 -6.36 10.26
CA VAL A 187 -15.05 -6.53 9.09
C VAL A 187 -15.29 -5.20 8.35
N PHE A 188 -15.50 -4.11 9.08
CA PHE A 188 -15.90 -2.83 8.50
C PHE A 188 -14.74 -2.05 7.87
N VAL A 189 -13.53 -2.13 8.46
CA VAL A 189 -12.34 -1.45 7.93
C VAL A 189 -12.02 -1.89 6.49
N PRO A 190 -11.98 -3.20 6.14
CA PRO A 190 -11.82 -3.66 4.76
C PRO A 190 -12.91 -3.18 3.79
N ILE A 191 -14.15 -3.00 4.26
CA ILE A 191 -15.25 -2.46 3.45
C ILE A 191 -14.98 -0.99 3.11
N ILE A 192 -14.57 -0.19 4.10
CA ILE A 192 -14.17 1.21 3.88
C ILE A 192 -12.95 1.27 2.94
N THR A 193 -12.05 0.29 2.97
CA THR A 193 -10.91 0.24 2.05
C THR A 193 -11.34 0.27 0.57
N PHE A 194 -12.51 -0.26 0.18
CA PHE A 194 -13.03 -0.09 -1.19
C PHE A 194 -13.31 1.37 -1.56
N PHE A 195 -13.80 2.18 -0.63
CA PHE A 195 -13.96 3.61 -0.85
C PHE A 195 -12.60 4.28 -1.11
N PHE A 196 -11.57 3.91 -0.35
CA PHE A 196 -10.22 4.42 -0.61
C PHE A 196 -9.58 3.89 -1.90
N ILE A 197 -9.92 2.67 -2.36
CA ILE A 197 -9.51 2.17 -3.67
C ILE A 197 -10.08 3.04 -4.81
N ASN A 198 -11.31 3.54 -4.65
CA ASN A 198 -11.86 4.54 -5.58
C ASN A 198 -11.00 5.81 -5.56
N ILE A 199 -10.76 6.40 -4.38
CA ILE A 199 -9.91 7.60 -4.23
C ILE A 199 -8.53 7.40 -4.87
N HIS A 200 -7.92 6.25 -4.60
CA HIS A 200 -6.62 5.85 -5.12
C HIS A 200 -6.56 5.79 -6.65
N SER A 201 -7.71 5.63 -7.31
CA SER A 201 -7.83 5.51 -8.76
C SER A 201 -8.58 6.65 -9.48
N LEU A 202 -9.05 7.68 -8.76
CA LEU A 202 -9.88 8.78 -9.30
C LEU A 202 -9.29 9.50 -10.52
N HIS A 203 -7.97 9.65 -10.59
CA HIS A 203 -7.31 10.33 -11.71
C HIS A 203 -7.03 9.42 -12.92
N LEU A 204 -7.55 8.19 -12.93
CA LEU A 204 -7.42 7.27 -14.05
C LEU A 204 -8.80 7.05 -14.69
N SER A 205 -8.96 7.53 -15.93
CA SER A 205 -10.24 7.38 -16.67
C SER A 205 -10.60 5.91 -16.94
N ARG A 206 -9.58 5.04 -16.96
CA ARG A 206 -9.68 3.61 -17.24
C ARG A 206 -8.90 2.79 -16.20
N ALA A 207 -9.18 3.05 -14.92
CA ALA A 207 -8.62 2.27 -13.83
C ALA A 207 -9.00 0.78 -13.99
N ARG A 208 -7.98 -0.08 -14.09
CA ARG A 208 -8.20 -1.53 -14.08
C ARG A 208 -8.10 -2.02 -12.65
N TRP A 209 -9.22 -2.51 -12.14
CA TRP A 209 -9.33 -3.04 -10.78
C TRP A 209 -9.08 -4.55 -10.75
N TRP A 210 -9.41 -5.23 -11.85
CA TRP A 210 -9.39 -6.67 -11.94
C TRP A 210 -8.04 -7.20 -12.40
N THR A 211 -7.51 -8.14 -11.63
CA THR A 211 -6.37 -8.97 -12.02
C THR A 211 -6.76 -9.85 -13.20
N PRO A 212 -5.85 -10.09 -14.17
CA PRO A 212 -6.10 -11.07 -15.22
C PRO A 212 -6.47 -12.43 -14.64
N ARG A 213 -7.42 -13.13 -15.28
CA ARG A 213 -7.97 -14.41 -14.78
C ARG A 213 -6.90 -15.46 -14.49
N TRP A 214 -5.88 -15.54 -15.33
CA TRP A 214 -4.78 -16.50 -15.14
C TRP A 214 -3.98 -16.21 -13.87
N ALA A 215 -3.66 -14.95 -13.59
CA ALA A 215 -2.89 -14.55 -12.41
C ALA A 215 -3.71 -14.73 -11.13
N ALA A 216 -5.00 -14.42 -11.18
CA ALA A 216 -5.94 -14.68 -10.07
C ALA A 216 -6.03 -16.18 -9.75
N LEU A 217 -6.17 -17.03 -10.78
CA LEU A 217 -6.21 -18.48 -10.61
C LEU A 217 -4.92 -19.03 -10.02
N GLN A 218 -3.76 -18.58 -10.53
CA GLN A 218 -2.46 -19.00 -10.00
C GLN A 218 -2.27 -18.58 -8.55
N ALA A 219 -2.67 -17.35 -8.21
CA ALA A 219 -2.57 -16.86 -6.85
C ALA A 219 -3.47 -17.67 -5.90
N LEU A 220 -4.71 -17.98 -6.32
CA LEU A 220 -5.62 -18.81 -5.53
C LEU A 220 -5.12 -20.24 -5.36
N VAL A 221 -4.65 -20.89 -6.43
CA VAL A 221 -4.06 -22.23 -6.36
C VAL A 221 -2.83 -22.22 -5.46
N GLY A 222 -1.98 -21.20 -5.56
CA GLY A 222 -0.81 -21.04 -4.71
C GLY A 222 -1.17 -20.94 -3.23
N LEU A 223 -2.18 -20.14 -2.88
CA LEU A 223 -2.69 -20.04 -1.51
C LEU A 223 -3.27 -21.36 -1.01
N ILE A 224 -4.02 -22.09 -1.83
CA ILE A 224 -4.61 -23.39 -1.45
C ILE A 224 -3.49 -24.41 -1.21
N VAL A 225 -2.51 -24.51 -2.12
CA VAL A 225 -1.38 -25.44 -1.98
C VAL A 225 -0.57 -25.12 -0.72
N LEU A 226 -0.26 -23.84 -0.49
CA LEU A 226 0.43 -23.41 0.73
C LEU A 226 -0.37 -23.77 1.99
N SER A 227 -1.68 -23.51 1.98
CA SER A 227 -2.58 -23.79 3.09
C SER A 227 -2.72 -25.27 3.41
N LEU A 228 -2.68 -26.14 2.39
CA LEU A 228 -2.72 -27.59 2.56
C LEU A 228 -1.38 -28.13 3.07
N PHE A 229 -0.26 -27.55 2.62
CA PHE A 229 1.07 -28.00 3.03
C PHE A 229 1.43 -27.54 4.44
N LYS A 230 1.08 -26.31 4.80
CA LYS A 230 1.28 -25.73 6.13
C LYS A 230 -0.02 -25.05 6.56
N PRO A 231 -0.92 -25.78 7.24
CA PRO A 231 -2.14 -25.18 7.79
C PRO A 231 -1.83 -24.14 8.86
N ALA A 232 -2.68 -23.13 8.99
CA ALA A 232 -2.61 -22.16 10.07
C ALA A 232 -3.02 -22.81 11.40
N MET A 233 -2.12 -22.77 12.37
CA MET A 233 -2.31 -23.30 13.72
C MET A 233 -2.49 -22.17 14.72
N SER A 234 -3.22 -22.42 15.81
CA SER A 234 -3.26 -21.54 16.98
C SER A 234 -2.14 -21.92 17.95
N TYR A 235 -1.68 -20.97 18.74
CA TYR A 235 -0.84 -21.27 19.91
C TYR A 235 -1.71 -21.72 21.10
N ALA A 236 -1.10 -21.95 22.26
CA ALA A 236 -1.84 -22.26 23.47
C ALA A 236 -2.89 -21.16 23.79
N PRO A 237 -3.99 -21.50 24.47
CA PRO A 237 -5.03 -20.53 24.82
C PRO A 237 -4.45 -19.39 25.67
N ALA A 238 -5.02 -18.20 25.52
CA ALA A 238 -4.69 -17.07 26.37
C ALA A 238 -5.05 -17.35 27.83
N ASP A 239 -4.10 -17.13 28.74
CA ASP A 239 -4.25 -17.30 30.18
C ASP A 239 -3.66 -16.11 30.92
N LEU A 240 -4.51 -15.17 31.34
CA LEU A 240 -4.10 -13.92 31.99
C LEU A 240 -3.55 -14.12 33.41
N SER A 241 -3.65 -15.34 33.97
CA SER A 241 -3.04 -15.71 35.26
C SER A 241 -1.57 -16.14 35.14
N ALA A 242 -1.05 -16.22 33.91
CA ALA A 242 0.33 -16.62 33.63
C ALA A 242 1.02 -15.61 32.69
N MET A 243 2.30 -15.38 32.92
CA MET A 243 3.12 -14.55 32.06
C MET A 243 3.57 -15.32 30.81
N VAL A 244 3.45 -14.66 29.65
CA VAL A 244 3.97 -15.15 28.37
C VAL A 244 5.49 -15.00 28.35
N GLY A 245 6.21 -16.09 28.61
CA GLY A 245 7.67 -16.11 28.58
C GLY A 245 8.28 -15.95 27.19
N SER A 246 7.81 -16.71 26.20
CA SER A 246 8.12 -16.44 24.80
C SER A 246 7.02 -16.99 23.89
N VAL A 247 6.55 -16.16 22.97
CA VAL A 247 5.62 -16.52 21.92
C VAL A 247 6.16 -16.01 20.58
N PRO A 248 6.15 -16.83 19.53
CA PRO A 248 6.42 -16.36 18.18
C PRO A 248 5.35 -15.34 17.76
N ILE A 249 5.77 -14.12 17.42
CA ILE A 249 4.91 -13.06 16.88
C ILE A 249 5.14 -12.84 15.39
N ASP A 250 4.07 -12.46 14.69
CA ASP A 250 4.11 -12.26 13.24
C ASP A 250 4.92 -11.03 12.84
N SER A 251 5.84 -11.21 11.90
CA SER A 251 6.73 -10.16 11.41
C SER A 251 6.04 -9.03 10.64
N PHE A 252 4.87 -9.26 10.03
CA PHE A 252 4.24 -8.28 9.16
C PHE A 252 3.32 -7.33 9.92
N TYR A 253 2.53 -7.89 10.85
CA TYR A 253 1.53 -7.14 11.60
C TYR A 253 2.03 -6.76 12.99
N LEU A 254 2.75 -7.65 13.67
CA LEU A 254 3.07 -7.48 15.10
C LEU A 254 4.50 -7.05 15.37
N ALA A 255 5.42 -7.08 14.39
CA ALA A 255 6.83 -6.71 14.58
C ALA A 255 7.07 -5.29 15.13
N LEU A 256 6.11 -4.39 14.97
CA LEU A 256 6.20 -3.03 15.51
C LEU A 256 6.10 -3.00 17.04
N LEU A 257 5.36 -3.94 17.64
CA LEU A 257 5.15 -4.02 19.09
C LEU A 257 6.42 -4.38 19.89
N PRO A 258 7.18 -5.45 19.59
CA PRO A 258 8.42 -5.76 20.31
C PRO A 258 9.51 -4.70 20.07
N LEU A 259 9.49 -4.01 18.92
CA LEU A 259 10.39 -2.89 18.65
C LEU A 259 10.03 -1.69 19.54
N ALA A 260 8.75 -1.43 19.75
CA ALA A 260 8.29 -0.40 20.68
C ALA A 260 8.68 -0.72 22.12
N ASP A 261 8.55 -1.99 22.52
CA ASP A 261 8.95 -2.49 23.85
C ASP A 261 10.45 -2.31 24.10
N THR A 262 11.28 -2.72 23.14
CA THR A 262 12.75 -2.68 23.27
C THR A 262 13.36 -1.29 23.13
N TRP A 263 12.82 -0.42 22.27
CA TRP A 263 13.36 0.93 22.02
C TRP A 263 12.74 2.00 22.92
N GLY A 264 11.67 1.66 23.63
CA GLY A 264 10.85 2.59 24.41
C GLY A 264 9.90 3.42 23.55
N ASN A 265 8.72 3.70 24.11
CA ASN A 265 7.61 4.34 23.40
C ASN A 265 8.00 5.67 22.73
N VAL A 266 8.77 6.54 23.40
CA VAL A 266 9.12 7.88 22.86
C VAL A 266 9.98 7.78 21.60
N ILE A 267 11.03 6.95 21.64
CA ILE A 267 11.96 6.80 20.51
C ILE A 267 11.26 6.09 19.36
N PHE A 268 10.56 4.99 19.65
CA PHE A 268 9.85 4.21 18.64
C PHE A 268 8.80 5.05 17.90
N TRP A 269 7.86 5.66 18.64
CA TRP A 269 6.81 6.46 18.03
C TRP A 269 7.36 7.71 17.34
N GLY A 270 8.40 8.35 17.90
CA GLY A 270 9.09 9.47 17.26
C GLY A 270 9.66 9.10 15.88
N LEU A 271 10.39 7.98 15.80
CA LEU A 271 10.94 7.49 14.53
C LEU A 271 9.87 6.98 13.56
N ALA A 272 8.83 6.30 14.05
CA ALA A 272 7.72 5.81 13.24
C ALA A 272 6.94 6.97 12.60
N ILE A 273 6.57 7.99 13.39
CA ILE A 273 5.88 9.19 12.92
C ILE A 273 6.77 9.97 11.96
N LEU A 274 8.06 10.14 12.27
CA LEU A 274 8.99 10.83 11.38
C LEU A 274 9.11 10.11 10.04
N THR A 275 9.27 8.78 10.04
CA THR A 275 9.47 7.99 8.83
C THR A 275 8.19 7.91 8.00
N ALA A 276 7.07 7.49 8.60
CA ALA A 276 5.78 7.38 7.92
C ALA A 276 5.27 8.77 7.48
N GLY A 277 5.40 9.79 8.32
CA GLY A 277 5.04 11.17 8.00
C GLY A 277 5.88 11.75 6.86
N SER A 278 7.19 11.53 6.86
CA SER A 278 8.07 11.96 5.77
C SER A 278 7.72 11.27 4.45
N LEU A 279 7.42 9.96 4.48
CA LEU A 279 7.01 9.22 3.30
C LEU A 279 5.61 9.64 2.83
N PHE A 280 4.67 9.88 3.73
CA PHE A 280 3.34 10.38 3.40
C PHE A 280 3.40 11.76 2.74
N LEU A 281 4.24 12.66 3.26
CA LEU A 281 4.44 14.03 2.77
C LEU A 281 5.43 14.13 1.60
N LEU A 282 6.04 13.01 1.20
CA LEU A 282 7.02 12.95 0.12
C LEU A 282 6.58 13.65 -1.20
N PRO A 283 5.31 13.58 -1.64
CA PRO A 283 4.87 14.29 -2.85
C PRO A 283 5.12 15.80 -2.82
N TRP A 284 5.13 16.41 -1.64
CA TRP A 284 5.33 17.85 -1.42
C TRP A 284 6.75 18.19 -0.95
N LEU A 285 7.40 17.30 -0.20
CA LEU A 285 8.78 17.50 0.26
C LEU A 285 9.80 17.33 -0.86
N ALA A 286 9.52 16.41 -1.78
CA ALA A 286 10.39 16.13 -2.92
C ALA A 286 9.54 16.08 -4.20
N PRO A 287 9.08 17.23 -4.74
CA PRO A 287 8.46 17.26 -6.05
C PRO A 287 9.50 16.99 -7.14
N GLY A 288 9.16 16.19 -8.15
CA GLY A 288 9.99 16.03 -9.34
C GLY A 288 9.85 17.21 -10.32
N ARG A 289 10.57 17.15 -11.44
CA ARG A 289 10.51 18.18 -12.48
C ARG A 289 9.34 17.89 -13.42
N ASP A 290 8.31 18.72 -13.39
CA ASP A 290 7.13 18.61 -14.27
C ASP A 290 7.40 19.22 -15.66
N ALA A 291 7.02 18.47 -16.69
CA ALA A 291 6.92 18.96 -18.06
C ALA A 291 5.73 19.92 -18.24
N GLY A 292 4.97 20.19 -17.20
CA GLY A 292 3.82 21.10 -17.19
C GLY A 292 2.65 20.56 -18.01
N PRO A 293 1.43 21.07 -17.77
CA PRO A 293 0.25 20.59 -18.46
C PRO A 293 0.38 20.77 -19.98
N ALA A 294 -0.33 19.93 -20.73
CA ALA A 294 -0.52 20.15 -22.15
C ALA A 294 -1.36 21.43 -22.37
N ILE A 295 -1.07 22.16 -23.45
CA ILE A 295 -1.71 23.41 -23.85
C ILE A 295 -2.13 23.28 -25.30
N VAL A 296 -3.31 23.82 -25.64
CA VAL A 296 -3.84 23.86 -27.00
C VAL A 296 -3.57 25.22 -27.62
N THR A 297 -3.06 25.24 -28.86
CA THR A 297 -2.98 26.44 -29.68
C THR A 297 -4.28 26.62 -30.43
N ASP A 298 -5.11 27.55 -29.94
CA ASP A 298 -6.51 27.74 -30.33
C ASP A 298 -6.76 27.73 -31.86
N PRO A 299 -6.03 28.51 -32.68
CA PRO A 299 -6.33 28.61 -34.11
C PRO A 299 -6.05 27.31 -34.89
N LYS A 300 -5.17 26.45 -34.38
CA LYS A 300 -4.83 25.17 -35.04
C LYS A 300 -5.80 24.06 -34.64
N CYS A 301 -6.51 24.16 -33.51
CA CYS A 301 -7.40 23.10 -33.07
C CYS A 301 -8.57 22.93 -34.05
N THR A 302 -8.96 21.70 -34.39
CA THR A 302 -10.09 21.43 -35.30
C THR A 302 -11.32 20.87 -34.58
N GLY A 303 -11.25 20.64 -33.27
CA GLY A 303 -12.34 20.04 -32.51
C GLY A 303 -12.58 18.54 -32.76
N CYS A 304 -11.66 17.81 -33.42
CA CYS A 304 -11.84 16.41 -33.85
C CYS A 304 -11.88 15.31 -32.75
N VAL A 305 -11.84 15.68 -31.46
CA VAL A 305 -11.99 14.82 -30.27
C VAL A 305 -10.99 13.65 -30.05
N LEU A 306 -10.00 13.45 -30.92
CA LEU A 306 -9.02 12.35 -30.74
C LEU A 306 -8.24 12.46 -29.43
N CYS A 307 -7.70 13.65 -29.13
CA CYS A 307 -6.97 13.89 -27.88
C CYS A 307 -7.83 13.61 -26.62
N TYR A 308 -9.12 13.94 -26.69
CA TYR A 308 -10.09 13.68 -25.64
C TYR A 308 -10.25 12.18 -25.38
N ASN A 309 -10.49 11.39 -26.43
CA ASN A 309 -10.70 9.95 -26.31
C ASN A 309 -9.45 9.20 -25.82
N GLU A 310 -8.27 9.63 -26.24
CA GLU A 310 -7.00 8.97 -25.89
C GLU A 310 -6.45 9.39 -24.52
N CYS A 311 -7.00 10.44 -23.88
CA CYS A 311 -6.49 10.92 -22.58
C CYS A 311 -6.71 9.87 -21.47
N PRO A 312 -5.65 9.33 -20.84
CA PRO A 312 -5.79 8.33 -19.77
C PRO A 312 -6.16 8.92 -18.40
N TYR A 313 -6.20 10.24 -18.30
CA TYR A 313 -6.43 10.97 -17.05
C TYR A 313 -7.72 11.82 -17.08
N ASP A 314 -8.53 11.68 -18.13
CA ASP A 314 -9.73 12.49 -18.38
C ASP A 314 -9.48 14.01 -18.25
N ALA A 315 -8.26 14.43 -18.61
CA ALA A 315 -7.79 15.81 -18.41
C ALA A 315 -8.23 16.76 -19.52
N ILE A 316 -8.95 16.29 -20.53
CA ILE A 316 -9.35 17.08 -21.69
C ILE A 316 -10.87 17.15 -21.71
N ARG A 317 -11.44 18.32 -22.01
CA ARG A 317 -12.86 18.51 -22.30
C ARG A 317 -12.99 19.20 -23.65
N MET A 318 -14.02 18.84 -24.40
CA MET A 318 -14.37 19.49 -25.65
C MET A 318 -15.44 20.53 -25.34
N VAL A 319 -15.09 21.81 -25.45
CA VAL A 319 -16.00 22.93 -25.22
C VAL A 319 -16.42 23.53 -26.55
N GLU A 320 -17.60 24.13 -26.59
CA GLU A 320 -18.01 24.93 -27.76
C GLU A 320 -17.13 26.17 -27.88
N ARG A 321 -16.85 26.58 -29.11
CA ARG A 321 -16.16 27.83 -29.40
C ARG A 321 -16.86 28.57 -30.53
N ASP A 322 -16.80 29.88 -30.47
CA ASP A 322 -17.34 30.80 -31.47
C ASP A 322 -16.24 31.81 -31.83
N ASP A 323 -15.26 31.33 -32.60
CA ASP A 323 -14.09 32.07 -33.05
C ASP A 323 -13.94 31.96 -34.58
N ASP A 324 -13.06 32.78 -35.15
CA ASP A 324 -12.80 32.83 -36.60
C ASP A 324 -12.11 31.56 -37.16
N SER A 325 -11.91 30.54 -36.33
CA SER A 325 -11.27 29.28 -36.71
C SER A 325 -12.10 28.43 -37.68
N GLY A 326 -13.43 28.62 -37.69
CA GLY A 326 -14.37 27.83 -38.48
C GLY A 326 -14.65 26.42 -37.94
N TYR A 327 -14.28 26.09 -36.70
CA TYR A 327 -14.64 24.80 -36.08
C TYR A 327 -15.47 24.97 -34.81
N PRO A 328 -16.47 24.10 -34.58
CA PRO A 328 -17.46 24.28 -33.50
C PRO A 328 -16.95 23.93 -32.10
N LYS A 329 -15.77 23.31 -31.97
CA LYS A 329 -15.26 22.79 -30.68
C LYS A 329 -13.78 23.09 -30.46
N LEU A 330 -13.44 23.43 -29.21
CA LEU A 330 -12.08 23.56 -28.70
C LEU A 330 -11.76 22.45 -27.69
N ALA A 331 -10.56 21.89 -27.77
CA ALA A 331 -10.03 21.06 -26.68
C ALA A 331 -9.49 21.96 -25.57
N VAL A 332 -10.03 21.83 -24.35
CA VAL A 332 -9.56 22.53 -23.15
C VAL A 332 -8.98 21.52 -22.18
N ILE A 333 -7.78 21.81 -21.68
CA ILE A 333 -7.01 20.90 -20.83
C ILE A 333 -7.10 21.37 -19.38
N ASN A 334 -7.53 20.48 -18.48
CA ASN A 334 -7.53 20.71 -17.04
C ASN A 334 -6.11 20.48 -16.48
N PRO A 335 -5.42 21.53 -16.01
CA PRO A 335 -4.06 21.41 -15.49
C PRO A 335 -3.95 20.54 -14.24
N LYS A 336 -5.04 20.42 -13.45
CA LYS A 336 -5.09 19.61 -12.23
C LYS A 336 -5.23 18.10 -12.48
N LEU A 337 -5.52 17.69 -13.70
CA LEU A 337 -5.62 16.27 -14.09
C LEU A 337 -4.49 15.86 -15.04
N CYS A 338 -3.90 16.82 -15.76
CA CYS A 338 -2.86 16.54 -16.74
C CYS A 338 -1.53 16.11 -16.08
N THR A 339 -1.02 14.95 -16.50
CA THR A 339 0.29 14.40 -16.07
C THR A 339 1.41 14.64 -17.09
N ALA A 340 1.17 15.46 -18.11
CA ALA A 340 2.15 15.79 -19.14
C ALA A 340 2.71 14.58 -19.93
N CYS A 341 1.91 13.50 -20.09
CA CYS A 341 2.34 12.27 -20.75
C CYS A 341 2.65 12.37 -22.26
N GLY A 342 2.18 13.43 -22.93
CA GLY A 342 2.41 13.68 -24.35
C GLY A 342 1.55 12.85 -25.33
N ILE A 343 0.68 11.95 -24.86
CA ILE A 343 -0.18 11.14 -25.75
C ILE A 343 -1.03 12.04 -26.66
N CYS A 344 -1.71 13.04 -26.08
CA CYS A 344 -2.53 14.00 -26.82
C CYS A 344 -1.75 14.79 -27.89
N VAL A 345 -0.45 15.03 -27.68
CA VAL A 345 0.41 15.67 -28.69
C VAL A 345 0.57 14.75 -29.90
N GLY A 346 0.80 13.46 -29.67
CA GLY A 346 0.84 12.48 -30.75
C GLY A 346 -0.52 12.24 -31.42
N SER A 347 -1.62 12.33 -30.68
CA SER A 347 -2.97 12.11 -31.22
C SER A 347 -3.49 13.27 -32.08
N CYS A 348 -2.87 14.46 -32.02
CA CYS A 348 -3.37 15.65 -32.68
C CYS A 348 -2.88 15.72 -34.15
N PRO A 349 -3.76 15.57 -35.16
CA PRO A 349 -3.35 15.51 -36.57
C PRO A 349 -2.84 16.86 -37.13
N VAL A 350 -3.10 17.95 -36.42
CA VAL A 350 -2.79 19.33 -36.83
C VAL A 350 -1.75 19.98 -35.92
N ASP A 351 -1.10 19.19 -35.06
CA ASP A 351 -0.09 19.63 -34.10
C ASP A 351 -0.52 20.83 -33.25
N ALA A 352 -1.81 20.90 -32.90
CA ALA A 352 -2.39 21.98 -32.09
C ALA A 352 -2.12 21.85 -30.57
N ILE A 353 -1.36 20.84 -30.13
CA ILE A 353 -1.14 20.55 -28.70
C ILE A 353 0.36 20.45 -28.42
N HIS A 354 0.81 21.08 -27.34
CA HIS A 354 2.19 21.02 -26.86
C HIS A 354 2.24 20.97 -25.32
N LEU A 355 3.35 20.49 -24.74
CA LEU A 355 3.57 20.52 -23.28
C LEU A 355 4.25 21.82 -22.88
N LYS A 356 3.72 22.49 -21.85
CA LYS A 356 4.22 23.78 -21.34
C LYS A 356 5.72 23.77 -21.00
N GLY A 357 6.24 22.64 -20.56
CA GLY A 357 7.64 22.39 -20.19
C GLY A 357 8.57 22.22 -21.40
N GLY A 358 8.11 22.60 -22.59
CA GLY A 358 8.94 22.74 -23.78
C GLY A 358 8.98 21.51 -24.66
N TYR A 359 7.89 20.72 -24.74
CA TYR A 359 7.75 19.67 -25.76
C TYR A 359 6.66 20.04 -26.76
N SER A 360 7.07 20.29 -28.01
CA SER A 360 6.19 20.46 -29.15
C SER A 360 6.45 19.34 -30.17
N GLY A 361 5.37 18.70 -30.63
CA GLY A 361 5.44 17.69 -31.68
C GLY A 361 6.00 18.29 -32.97
N GLU A 362 5.46 19.42 -33.40
CA GLU A 362 5.89 20.16 -34.61
C GLU A 362 7.39 20.48 -34.59
N GLN A 363 7.91 21.02 -33.48
CA GLN A 363 9.34 21.34 -33.35
C GLN A 363 10.20 20.07 -33.41
N THR A 364 9.81 19.03 -32.68
CA THR A 364 10.56 17.77 -32.62
C THR A 364 10.60 17.10 -33.99
N PHE A 365 9.44 17.06 -34.67
CA PHE A 365 9.34 16.48 -36.00
C PHE A 365 10.09 17.29 -37.06
N GLY A 366 10.06 18.63 -36.97
CA GLY A 366 10.86 19.50 -37.83
C GLY A 366 12.36 19.19 -37.77
N VAL A 367 12.89 18.96 -36.56
CA VAL A 367 14.30 18.56 -36.37
C VAL A 367 14.57 17.17 -36.97
N VAL A 368 13.70 16.18 -36.71
CA VAL A 368 13.83 14.83 -37.28
C VAL A 368 13.80 14.86 -38.81
N LYS A 369 12.85 15.60 -39.39
CA LYS A 369 12.70 15.77 -40.84
C LYS A 369 13.91 16.50 -41.45
N GLY A 370 14.42 17.53 -40.78
CA GLY A 370 15.63 18.23 -41.20
C GLY A 370 16.87 17.35 -41.18
N ALA A 371 17.02 16.50 -40.16
CA ALA A 371 18.08 15.50 -40.07
C ALA A 371 17.95 14.45 -41.19
N LEU A 372 16.75 13.90 -41.40
CA LEU A 372 16.47 12.97 -42.50
C LEU A 372 16.89 13.54 -43.86
N LYS A 373 16.44 14.75 -44.20
CA LYS A 373 16.74 15.39 -45.49
C LYS A 373 18.23 15.65 -45.70
N ARG A 374 18.95 15.98 -44.62
CA ARG A 374 20.40 16.20 -44.68
C ARG A 374 21.12 14.91 -45.03
N GLU A 375 20.86 13.84 -44.30
CA GLU A 375 21.53 12.56 -44.53
C GLU A 375 21.16 11.92 -45.88
N LEU A 376 19.91 12.10 -46.33
CA LEU A 376 19.50 11.65 -47.67
C LEU A 376 20.19 12.43 -48.79
N LYS A 377 20.44 13.73 -48.61
CA LYS A 377 21.20 14.55 -49.57
C LYS A 377 22.65 14.07 -49.68
N ASP A 378 23.21 13.58 -48.57
CA ASP A 378 24.56 13.02 -48.51
C ASP A 378 24.62 11.57 -49.04
N GLY A 379 23.50 11.02 -49.54
CA GLY A 379 23.42 9.71 -50.16
C GLY A 379 23.28 8.54 -49.17
N ASN A 380 23.16 8.82 -47.88
CA ASN A 380 23.12 7.78 -46.85
C ASN A 380 21.70 7.20 -46.71
N PRO A 381 21.52 5.87 -46.62
CA PRO A 381 20.23 5.29 -46.25
C PRO A 381 19.91 5.60 -44.78
N VAL A 382 18.71 6.14 -44.52
CA VAL A 382 18.36 6.63 -43.17
C VAL A 382 17.33 5.76 -42.48
N THR A 383 17.62 5.38 -41.23
CA THR A 383 16.68 4.78 -40.29
C THR A 383 16.25 5.83 -39.27
N VAL A 384 14.94 6.03 -39.09
CA VAL A 384 14.41 6.95 -38.08
C VAL A 384 13.88 6.15 -36.90
N MET A 385 14.43 6.36 -35.71
CA MET A 385 14.03 5.64 -34.50
C MET A 385 13.36 6.58 -33.50
N PHE A 386 12.14 6.26 -33.08
CA PHE A 386 11.46 6.93 -31.98
C PHE A 386 11.61 6.13 -30.70
N THR A 387 12.09 6.78 -29.66
CA THR A 387 12.27 6.21 -28.31
C THR A 387 11.68 7.16 -27.27
N ASN A 388 11.71 6.75 -26.00
CA ASN A 388 11.24 7.54 -24.89
C ASN A 388 12.38 7.87 -23.91
N GLN A 389 12.20 8.92 -23.12
CA GLN A 389 13.22 9.40 -22.21
C GLN A 389 13.59 8.38 -21.11
N ARG A 390 12.62 7.61 -20.60
CA ARG A 390 12.89 6.63 -19.54
C ARG A 390 13.83 5.53 -20.00
N THR A 391 13.60 4.97 -21.18
CA THR A 391 14.46 3.91 -21.75
C THR A 391 15.90 4.41 -21.93
N HIS A 392 16.08 5.65 -22.37
CA HIS A 392 17.40 6.27 -22.41
C HIS A 392 18.03 6.44 -21.01
N THR A 393 17.30 7.05 -20.06
CA THR A 393 17.84 7.33 -18.71
C THR A 393 18.23 6.05 -17.96
N LEU A 394 17.52 4.95 -18.19
CA LEU A 394 17.80 3.67 -17.53
C LEU A 394 18.88 2.84 -18.24
N GLY A 395 19.39 3.27 -19.40
CA GLY A 395 20.48 2.60 -20.12
C GLY A 395 20.02 1.53 -21.11
N GLY A 396 18.76 1.53 -21.51
CA GLY A 396 18.20 0.61 -22.51
C GLY A 396 18.50 1.00 -23.95
N LEU A 397 19.30 2.04 -24.17
CA LEU A 397 19.76 2.48 -25.49
C LEU A 397 21.29 2.38 -25.58
N PRO A 398 21.84 1.88 -26.69
CA PRO A 398 23.27 1.95 -26.97
C PRO A 398 23.80 3.39 -26.91
N GLU A 399 24.92 3.62 -26.22
CA GLU A 399 25.54 4.95 -26.11
C GLU A 399 25.91 5.54 -27.48
N LYS A 400 26.29 4.68 -28.43
CA LYS A 400 26.63 5.04 -29.81
C LYS A 400 25.51 5.70 -30.61
N LEU A 401 24.25 5.69 -30.13
CA LEU A 401 23.14 6.42 -30.75
C LEU A 401 23.22 7.94 -30.52
N GLY A 402 24.15 8.42 -29.69
CA GLY A 402 24.50 9.85 -29.60
C GLY A 402 23.38 10.73 -29.05
N VAL A 403 22.36 10.14 -28.43
CA VAL A 403 21.25 10.88 -27.83
C VAL A 403 21.61 11.13 -26.37
N GLY A 404 22.19 12.30 -26.04
CA GLY A 404 22.69 12.52 -24.67
C GLY A 404 22.98 13.97 -24.27
N GLY A 405 22.81 14.95 -25.17
CA GLY A 405 22.99 16.36 -24.82
C GLY A 405 21.79 16.91 -24.05
N ALA A 406 22.03 17.84 -23.13
CA ALA A 406 20.98 18.56 -22.40
C ALA A 406 20.01 19.36 -23.31
N GLU A 407 20.33 19.48 -24.61
CA GLU A 407 19.65 20.36 -25.57
C GLU A 407 19.09 19.66 -26.81
N SER A 408 19.55 18.46 -27.21
CA SER A 408 19.09 17.78 -28.42
C SER A 408 18.24 16.53 -28.10
N ARG A 409 16.93 16.61 -28.38
CA ARG A 409 16.03 15.45 -28.37
C ARG A 409 16.20 14.52 -29.57
N VAL A 410 17.05 14.92 -30.52
CA VAL A 410 17.32 14.17 -31.75
C VAL A 410 18.83 14.01 -31.88
N GLY A 411 19.29 12.77 -32.02
CA GLY A 411 20.67 12.41 -32.32
C GLY A 411 20.78 11.79 -33.71
N VAL A 412 21.91 12.00 -34.40
CA VAL A 412 22.22 11.39 -35.69
C VAL A 412 23.54 10.68 -35.59
N THR A 413 23.58 9.40 -35.95
CA THR A 413 24.77 8.55 -35.79
C THR A 413 24.95 7.62 -36.97
N SER A 414 26.20 7.35 -37.34
CA SER A 414 26.54 6.26 -38.26
C SER A 414 26.45 4.94 -37.51
N TRP A 415 25.93 3.90 -38.16
CA TRP A 415 25.91 2.56 -37.57
C TRP A 415 27.00 1.68 -38.16
N ASP A 416 27.82 1.09 -37.29
CA ASP A 416 29.00 0.31 -37.66
C ASP A 416 28.67 -0.78 -38.69
N GLY A 417 29.55 -0.94 -39.69
CA GLY A 417 29.39 -1.96 -40.74
C GLY A 417 28.35 -1.63 -41.81
N SER A 418 27.80 -0.42 -41.86
CA SER A 418 26.91 0.04 -42.94
C SER A 418 27.05 1.53 -43.23
N ASP A 419 26.67 1.97 -44.43
CA ASP A 419 26.52 3.39 -44.76
C ASP A 419 25.24 4.01 -44.13
N ALA A 420 24.53 3.26 -43.30
CA ALA A 420 23.25 3.70 -42.75
C ALA A 420 23.41 4.71 -41.61
N LYS A 421 22.54 5.72 -41.65
CA LYS A 421 22.43 6.75 -40.62
C LYS A 421 21.20 6.49 -39.77
N ILE A 422 21.34 6.59 -38.46
CA ILE A 422 20.24 6.47 -37.51
C ILE A 422 19.91 7.85 -36.95
N VAL A 423 18.72 8.34 -37.26
CA VAL A 423 18.13 9.53 -36.66
C VAL A 423 17.27 9.09 -35.48
N THR A 424 17.76 9.25 -34.26
CA THR A 424 17.04 8.84 -33.05
C THR A 424 16.36 10.04 -32.39
N ALA A 425 15.04 9.95 -32.18
CA ALA A 425 14.23 10.98 -31.54
C ALA A 425 13.69 10.50 -30.17
N MET A 426 14.00 11.24 -29.11
CA MET A 426 13.55 10.97 -27.75
C MET A 426 12.30 11.78 -27.40
N LEU A 427 11.23 11.06 -27.05
CA LEU A 427 9.92 11.62 -26.74
C LEU A 427 9.56 11.46 -25.25
N PRO A 428 8.57 12.22 -24.72
CA PRO A 428 8.05 12.01 -23.37
C PRO A 428 7.49 10.58 -23.17
N SER A 429 6.86 10.04 -24.21
CA SER A 429 6.38 8.66 -24.28
C SER A 429 6.31 8.24 -25.74
N ILE A 430 6.31 6.93 -26.01
CA ILE A 430 6.13 6.43 -27.39
C ILE A 430 4.75 6.77 -27.96
N GLY A 431 3.76 6.97 -27.08
CA GLY A 431 2.43 7.46 -27.44
C GLY A 431 2.43 8.88 -28.01
N ALA A 432 3.51 9.65 -27.83
CA ALA A 432 3.64 11.00 -28.37
C ALA A 432 4.06 11.04 -29.86
N VAL A 433 4.30 9.88 -30.49
CA VAL A 433 4.51 9.79 -31.95
C VAL A 433 3.18 10.08 -32.65
N ASN A 434 3.18 11.01 -33.59
CA ASN A 434 2.04 11.26 -34.48
C ASN A 434 2.09 10.28 -35.68
N ILE A 435 0.92 9.74 -36.07
CA ILE A 435 0.83 8.83 -37.23
C ILE A 435 1.19 9.51 -38.55
N ASP A 436 0.98 10.82 -38.65
CA ASP A 436 1.34 11.59 -39.84
C ASP A 436 2.85 11.73 -39.99
N TRP A 437 3.62 11.59 -38.90
CA TRP A 437 5.08 11.52 -38.97
C TRP A 437 5.52 10.23 -39.66
N VAL A 438 4.91 9.09 -39.32
CA VAL A 438 5.21 7.80 -39.96
C VAL A 438 4.96 7.89 -41.47
N LYS A 439 3.80 8.42 -41.86
CA LYS A 439 3.45 8.66 -43.27
C LYS A 439 4.46 9.57 -43.96
N THR A 440 4.75 10.71 -43.36
CA THR A 440 5.61 11.75 -43.96
C THR A 440 7.05 11.26 -44.11
N LEU A 441 7.60 10.61 -43.10
CA LEU A 441 8.97 10.08 -43.15
C LEU A 441 9.13 9.01 -44.24
N GLN A 442 8.14 8.13 -44.40
CA GLN A 442 8.11 7.17 -45.51
C GLN A 442 8.11 7.89 -46.86
N SER A 443 7.24 8.90 -47.05
CA SER A 443 7.17 9.64 -48.32
C SER A 443 8.43 10.47 -48.62
N GLU A 444 9.15 10.91 -47.60
CA GLU A 444 10.38 11.71 -47.71
C GLU A 444 11.63 10.83 -47.87
N GLY A 445 11.49 9.49 -47.96
CA GLY A 445 12.58 8.57 -48.28
C GLY A 445 13.27 7.90 -47.09
N ALA A 446 12.69 7.93 -45.88
CA ALA A 446 13.21 7.12 -44.78
C ALA A 446 13.11 5.62 -45.13
N ARG A 447 14.23 4.90 -45.07
CA ARG A 447 14.31 3.48 -45.41
C ARG A 447 13.59 2.60 -44.40
N ASP A 448 13.76 2.95 -43.11
CA ASP A 448 13.22 2.23 -41.97
C ASP A 448 12.75 3.21 -40.89
N ILE A 449 11.63 2.90 -40.23
CA ILE A 449 11.09 3.63 -39.08
C ILE A 449 10.94 2.63 -37.94
N VAL A 450 11.59 2.90 -36.81
CA VAL A 450 11.60 2.01 -35.65
C VAL A 450 10.84 2.69 -34.51
N LEU A 451 9.80 2.02 -33.99
CA LEU A 451 9.07 2.45 -32.81
C LEU A 451 9.50 1.62 -31.61
N LEU A 452 10.24 2.25 -30.69
CA LEU A 452 10.75 1.60 -29.48
C LEU A 452 9.80 1.83 -28.30
N SER A 453 9.08 0.78 -27.93
CA SER A 453 8.08 0.79 -26.86
C SER A 453 8.60 0.15 -25.58
N HIS A 454 7.99 0.49 -24.44
CA HIS A 454 8.16 -0.27 -23.20
C HIS A 454 7.29 -1.53 -23.21
N PRO A 455 7.62 -2.53 -22.36
CA PRO A 455 6.67 -3.57 -22.01
C PRO A 455 5.34 -2.96 -21.58
N TYR A 456 4.26 -3.65 -21.94
CA TYR A 456 2.91 -3.18 -21.67
C TYR A 456 2.73 -2.92 -20.16
N ARG A 457 2.22 -1.72 -19.78
CA ARG A 457 2.07 -1.21 -18.40
C ARG A 457 3.35 -0.88 -17.62
N ASP A 458 4.54 -1.14 -18.16
CA ASP A 458 5.77 -0.66 -17.51
C ASP A 458 5.97 0.85 -17.72
N SER A 459 5.32 1.42 -18.74
CA SER A 459 5.35 2.86 -18.97
C SER A 459 4.90 3.66 -17.74
N PRO A 460 5.61 4.74 -17.39
CA PRO A 460 5.16 5.70 -16.38
C PRO A 460 3.74 6.18 -16.64
N ASN A 461 3.30 6.27 -17.89
CA ASN A 461 1.99 6.81 -18.29
C ASN A 461 0.95 5.73 -18.59
N ARG A 462 1.22 4.47 -18.20
CA ARG A 462 0.40 3.25 -18.31
C ARG A 462 -0.01 2.78 -19.72
N GLU A 463 -0.49 3.67 -20.58
CA GLU A 463 -1.17 3.31 -21.85
C GLU A 463 -0.50 3.88 -23.12
N ASP A 464 0.74 4.37 -23.03
CA ASP A 464 1.42 4.99 -24.18
C ASP A 464 1.55 4.04 -25.39
N SER A 465 2.01 2.81 -25.17
CA SER A 465 2.16 1.79 -26.22
C SER A 465 0.81 1.35 -26.78
N HIS A 466 -0.24 1.30 -25.95
CA HIS A 466 -1.60 0.99 -26.38
C HIS A 466 -2.11 1.98 -27.42
N TRP A 467 -1.97 3.29 -27.19
CA TRP A 467 -2.57 4.31 -28.06
C TRP A 467 -1.88 4.45 -29.42
N ILE A 468 -0.55 4.40 -29.46
CA ILE A 468 0.15 4.37 -30.76
C ILE A 468 -0.18 3.09 -31.54
N LEU A 469 -0.24 1.95 -30.86
CA LEU A 469 -0.56 0.67 -31.49
C LEU A 469 -2.00 0.67 -32.02
N ASN A 470 -2.95 1.21 -31.26
CA ASN A 470 -4.34 1.35 -31.70
C ASN A 470 -4.47 2.24 -32.93
N ARG A 471 -3.80 3.40 -32.95
CA ARG A 471 -3.79 4.30 -34.11
C ARG A 471 -3.20 3.65 -35.36
N LEU A 472 -2.15 2.84 -35.22
CA LEU A 472 -1.55 2.09 -36.34
C LEU A 472 -2.47 0.98 -36.86
N HIS A 473 -3.16 0.24 -35.98
CA HIS A 473 -4.13 -0.79 -36.39
C HIS A 473 -5.33 -0.20 -37.13
N LEU A 474 -5.77 1.00 -36.76
CA LEU A 474 -6.83 1.72 -37.46
C LEU A 474 -6.38 2.31 -38.81
N ARG A 475 -5.08 2.25 -39.13
CA ARG A 475 -4.46 2.80 -40.35
C ARG A 475 -3.49 1.78 -40.96
N PRO A 476 -3.97 0.61 -41.41
CA PRO A 476 -3.11 -0.45 -41.95
C PRO A 476 -2.26 -0.02 -43.15
N ALA A 477 -2.69 1.02 -43.89
CA ALA A 477 -1.93 1.58 -45.01
C ALA A 477 -0.56 2.18 -44.62
N LEU A 478 -0.38 2.57 -43.34
CA LEU A 478 0.88 3.11 -42.81
C LEU A 478 1.87 2.00 -42.38
N VAL A 479 1.37 0.77 -42.26
CA VAL A 479 2.11 -0.40 -41.79
C VAL A 479 2.83 -1.02 -42.99
N THR A 480 3.90 -0.36 -43.41
CA THR A 480 4.75 -0.79 -44.54
C THR A 480 5.90 -1.67 -44.06
N LYS A 481 6.57 -2.40 -44.97
CA LYS A 481 7.75 -3.24 -44.65
C LYS A 481 8.90 -2.49 -43.96
N GLY A 482 8.93 -1.16 -44.04
CA GLY A 482 9.91 -0.32 -43.37
C GLY A 482 9.50 0.11 -41.95
N LEU A 483 8.28 -0.18 -41.49
CA LEU A 483 7.84 0.13 -40.13
C LEU A 483 8.10 -1.05 -39.19
N HIS A 484 8.93 -0.83 -38.19
CA HIS A 484 9.34 -1.84 -37.21
C HIS A 484 8.86 -1.48 -35.81
N TRP A 485 8.41 -2.48 -35.07
CA TRP A 485 8.04 -2.35 -33.66
C TRP A 485 9.01 -3.16 -32.80
N LEU A 486 9.58 -2.52 -31.79
CA LEU A 486 10.46 -3.17 -30.83
C LEU A 486 10.03 -2.87 -29.39
N GLU A 487 10.06 -3.88 -28.53
CA GLU A 487 9.87 -3.74 -27.09
C GLU A 487 11.24 -3.69 -26.42
N ALA A 488 11.60 -2.55 -25.82
CA ALA A 488 12.87 -2.36 -25.13
C ALA A 488 12.83 -2.90 -23.70
N THR A 489 13.94 -3.49 -23.25
CA THR A 489 14.17 -3.70 -21.83
C THR A 489 14.92 -2.47 -21.30
N PRO A 490 14.38 -1.67 -20.36
CA PRO A 490 14.94 -0.35 -20.07
C PRO A 490 16.38 -0.32 -19.51
N ASN A 491 16.93 -1.46 -19.09
CA ASN A 491 18.30 -1.59 -18.58
C ASN A 491 19.20 -2.50 -19.45
N ASP A 492 18.71 -2.96 -20.62
CA ASP A 492 19.49 -3.80 -21.52
C ASP A 492 19.47 -3.22 -22.93
N PRO A 493 20.59 -2.65 -23.42
CA PRO A 493 20.69 -2.11 -24.77
C PRO A 493 20.87 -3.19 -25.84
N LYS A 494 21.23 -4.43 -25.47
CA LYS A 494 21.58 -5.50 -26.42
C LYS A 494 20.46 -5.86 -27.39
N PRO A 495 19.18 -5.93 -27.00
CA PRO A 495 18.09 -6.19 -27.95
C PRO A 495 17.97 -5.11 -29.02
N VAL A 496 18.22 -3.85 -28.64
CA VAL A 496 18.19 -2.71 -29.58
C VAL A 496 19.40 -2.77 -30.50
N GLU A 497 20.59 -3.01 -29.94
CA GLU A 497 21.82 -3.15 -30.72
C GLU A 497 21.74 -4.30 -31.71
N LYS A 498 21.37 -5.50 -31.26
CA LYS A 498 21.19 -6.68 -32.11
C LYS A 498 20.17 -6.44 -33.21
N PHE A 499 19.04 -5.80 -32.90
CA PHE A 499 18.03 -5.48 -33.90
C PHE A 499 18.57 -4.51 -34.95
N LEU A 500 19.32 -3.49 -34.56
CA LEU A 500 19.91 -2.51 -35.49
C LEU A 500 21.02 -3.15 -36.34
N ASP A 501 21.87 -3.99 -35.75
CA ASP A 501 22.89 -4.76 -36.46
C ASP A 501 22.24 -5.64 -37.54
N GLU A 502 21.21 -6.41 -37.19
CA GLU A 502 20.44 -7.23 -38.14
C GLU A 502 19.75 -6.37 -39.20
N LEU A 503 19.08 -5.29 -38.79
CA LEU A 503 18.34 -4.39 -39.66
C LEU A 503 19.23 -3.80 -40.77
N HIS A 504 20.51 -3.52 -40.48
CA HIS A 504 21.42 -2.89 -41.44
C HIS A 504 22.23 -3.86 -42.29
N THR A 505 22.04 -5.18 -42.12
CA THR A 505 22.60 -6.17 -43.04
C THR A 505 21.92 -6.13 -44.41
N GLU A 506 22.69 -6.41 -45.47
CA GLU A 506 22.12 -6.55 -46.82
C GLU A 506 21.06 -7.66 -46.91
N GLU A 507 21.26 -8.75 -46.18
CA GLU A 507 20.36 -9.91 -46.17
C GLU A 507 18.98 -9.51 -45.61
N PHE A 508 18.94 -8.83 -44.47
CA PHE A 508 17.69 -8.36 -43.87
C PHE A 508 16.99 -7.35 -44.78
N GLN A 509 17.74 -6.43 -45.40
CA GLN A 509 17.17 -5.44 -46.31
C GLN A 509 16.58 -6.08 -47.58
N LYS A 510 17.20 -7.14 -48.12
CA LYS A 510 16.67 -7.92 -49.25
C LYS A 510 15.43 -8.72 -48.85
N ASN A 511 15.44 -9.32 -47.65
CA ASN A 511 14.40 -10.23 -47.17
C ASN A 511 13.54 -9.65 -46.02
N LYS A 512 13.13 -8.38 -46.13
CA LYS A 512 12.33 -7.76 -45.05
C LYS A 512 11.04 -8.53 -44.78
N PRO A 513 10.77 -8.90 -43.52
CA PRO A 513 9.54 -9.58 -43.16
C PRO A 513 8.33 -8.69 -43.47
N ALA A 514 7.16 -9.32 -43.64
CA ALA A 514 5.91 -8.57 -43.71
C ALA A 514 5.73 -7.77 -42.41
N PRO A 515 5.24 -6.53 -42.49
CA PRO A 515 5.17 -5.68 -41.31
C PRO A 515 4.12 -6.24 -40.35
N SER A 516 4.58 -6.69 -39.19
CA SER A 516 3.74 -7.26 -38.15
C SER A 516 3.72 -6.33 -36.95
N LEU A 517 2.55 -5.75 -36.67
CA LEU A 517 2.32 -5.09 -35.40
C LEU A 517 1.96 -6.15 -34.34
N PRO A 518 2.40 -5.98 -33.08
CA PRO A 518 1.89 -6.81 -32.00
C PRO A 518 0.37 -6.60 -31.88
N ARG A 519 -0.38 -7.65 -31.59
CA ARG A 519 -1.82 -7.52 -31.35
C ARG A 519 -2.07 -6.60 -30.16
N ILE A 520 -3.12 -5.80 -30.22
CA ILE A 520 -3.63 -5.06 -29.06
C ILE A 520 -4.10 -6.10 -28.03
N LYS A 521 -3.37 -6.23 -26.92
CA LYS A 521 -3.51 -7.36 -26.00
C LYS A 521 -4.75 -7.19 -25.10
N ASP A 522 -5.79 -8.02 -25.29
CA ASP A 522 -6.87 -8.21 -24.30
C ASP A 522 -6.45 -9.23 -23.24
N HIS A 523 -5.95 -8.74 -22.11
CA HIS A 523 -5.29 -9.56 -21.10
C HIS A 523 -6.23 -10.51 -20.35
N ASN A 524 -7.54 -10.24 -20.34
CA ASN A 524 -8.50 -11.16 -19.71
C ASN A 524 -8.66 -12.46 -20.50
N ARG A 525 -8.22 -12.47 -21.77
CA ARG A 525 -8.27 -13.61 -22.68
C ARG A 525 -6.90 -14.25 -22.91
N LEU A 526 -5.83 -13.73 -22.29
CA LEU A 526 -4.50 -14.32 -22.41
C LEU A 526 -4.43 -15.63 -21.61
N ILE A 527 -3.92 -16.67 -22.26
CA ILE A 527 -3.62 -17.96 -21.65
C ILE A 527 -2.09 -18.07 -21.56
N PRO A 528 -1.50 -18.24 -20.36
CA PRO A 528 -0.07 -18.46 -20.23
C PRO A 528 0.37 -19.71 -20.99
N SER A 529 1.55 -19.64 -21.61
CA SER A 529 2.23 -20.85 -22.06
C SER A 529 2.53 -21.74 -20.85
N LEU A 530 2.73 -23.04 -21.04
CA LEU A 530 3.05 -23.95 -19.93
C LEU A 530 4.26 -23.45 -19.11
N VAL A 531 5.31 -22.99 -19.80
CA VAL A 531 6.52 -22.43 -19.16
C VAL A 531 6.22 -21.11 -18.44
N GLY A 532 5.52 -20.18 -19.08
CA GLY A 532 5.19 -18.89 -18.45
C GLY A 532 4.23 -19.06 -17.26
N GLY A 533 3.33 -20.03 -17.36
CA GLY A 533 2.43 -20.43 -16.29
C GLY A 533 3.19 -21.01 -15.10
N LEU A 534 4.08 -21.97 -15.34
CA LEU A 534 4.89 -22.60 -14.30
C LEU A 534 5.81 -21.58 -13.61
N VAL A 535 6.50 -20.73 -14.37
CA VAL A 535 7.37 -19.67 -13.81
C VAL A 535 6.55 -18.68 -13.00
N GLY A 536 5.40 -18.23 -13.51
CA GLY A 536 4.50 -17.33 -12.78
C GLY A 536 3.98 -17.95 -11.47
N THR A 537 3.59 -19.22 -11.50
CA THR A 537 3.18 -19.96 -10.30
C THR A 537 4.32 -20.12 -9.30
N VAL A 538 5.53 -20.48 -9.74
CA VAL A 538 6.70 -20.60 -8.85
C VAL A 538 7.06 -19.26 -8.24
N LEU A 539 6.99 -18.16 -8.99
CA LEU A 539 7.25 -16.82 -8.46
C LEU A 539 6.20 -16.38 -7.45
N LEU A 540 4.92 -16.64 -7.72
CA LEU A 540 3.84 -16.35 -6.77
C LEU A 540 3.92 -17.24 -5.53
N LEU A 541 4.21 -18.54 -5.69
CA LEU A 541 4.46 -19.45 -4.58
C LEU A 541 5.68 -19.03 -3.77
N GLY A 542 6.78 -18.61 -4.40
CA GLY A 542 7.96 -18.09 -3.73
C GLY A 542 7.64 -16.79 -2.98
N LEU A 543 6.85 -15.90 -3.59
CA LEU A 543 6.38 -14.67 -2.94
C LEU A 543 5.49 -14.97 -1.72
N PHE A 544 4.58 -15.95 -1.83
CA PHE A 544 3.74 -16.38 -0.71
C PHE A 544 4.50 -17.26 0.28
N ALA A 545 5.60 -17.88 -0.13
CA ALA A 545 6.51 -18.56 0.80
C ALA A 545 7.26 -17.55 1.68
N LEU A 546 7.46 -16.30 1.22
CA LEU A 546 7.91 -15.21 2.10
C LEU A 546 6.86 -14.80 3.14
N ALA A 547 5.58 -15.14 2.91
CA ALA A 547 4.53 -15.04 3.91
C ALA A 547 4.54 -16.21 4.92
N LEU A 548 5.43 -17.21 4.74
CA LEU A 548 5.70 -18.12 5.84
C LEU A 548 6.31 -17.33 6.99
N PRO A 549 5.82 -17.54 8.21
CA PRO A 549 6.21 -16.70 9.34
C PRO A 549 7.72 -16.68 9.52
N LEU A 550 8.30 -15.51 9.32
CA LEU A 550 9.52 -15.10 9.98
C LEU A 550 9.11 -14.71 11.40
N ASP A 551 8.69 -15.67 12.22
CA ASP A 551 8.23 -15.32 13.56
C ASP A 551 9.41 -14.76 14.37
N ILE A 552 9.19 -13.63 15.03
CA ILE A 552 10.16 -13.04 15.97
C ILE A 552 9.76 -13.57 17.36
N PRO A 553 10.69 -14.10 18.17
CA PRO A 553 10.36 -14.44 19.54
C PRO A 553 10.11 -13.15 20.34
N ALA A 554 8.98 -13.06 21.01
CA ALA A 554 8.67 -11.98 21.95
C ALA A 554 8.12 -12.56 23.24
N GLY A 555 8.47 -11.93 24.36
CA GLY A 555 8.05 -12.34 25.70
C GLY A 555 7.78 -11.12 26.56
N MET A 556 7.33 -11.34 27.79
CA MET A 556 7.29 -10.29 28.80
C MET A 556 8.62 -10.24 29.55
N SER A 557 9.12 -9.03 29.82
CA SER A 557 10.38 -8.79 30.53
C SER A 557 10.40 -9.41 31.93
N ALA A 558 9.23 -9.48 32.57
CA ALA A 558 9.04 -10.01 33.93
C ALA A 558 8.71 -11.51 33.99
N ALA A 559 8.81 -12.26 32.88
CA ALA A 559 8.40 -13.67 32.86
C ALA A 559 9.24 -14.59 33.79
N GLU A 560 10.38 -14.09 34.28
CA GLU A 560 11.21 -14.78 35.27
C GLU A 560 10.84 -14.45 36.74
N GLU A 561 9.94 -13.50 36.95
CA GLU A 561 9.39 -13.06 38.24
C GLU A 561 7.88 -13.35 38.29
N SER A 562 7.20 -12.91 39.33
CA SER A 562 5.74 -12.93 39.45
C SER A 562 5.17 -11.51 39.40
N ALA A 563 3.87 -11.38 39.16
CA ALA A 563 3.22 -10.07 39.11
C ALA A 563 1.92 -10.02 39.91
N LEU A 564 1.67 -8.87 40.51
CA LEU A 564 0.41 -8.52 41.15
C LEU A 564 -0.21 -7.34 40.42
N ARG A 565 -1.43 -7.51 39.92
CA ARG A 565 -2.20 -6.46 39.26
C ARG A 565 -3.21 -5.87 40.21
N ILE A 566 -3.33 -4.56 40.24
CA ILE A 566 -4.34 -3.87 41.05
C ILE A 566 -5.31 -3.19 40.10
N ALA A 567 -6.56 -3.65 40.12
CA ALA A 567 -7.61 -3.17 39.24
C ALA A 567 -8.72 -2.51 40.05
N VAL A 568 -8.98 -1.24 39.77
CA VAL A 568 -10.09 -0.50 40.37
C VAL A 568 -10.97 0.05 39.28
N ASP A 569 -12.26 -0.24 39.40
CA ASP A 569 -13.30 0.35 38.59
C ASP A 569 -14.55 0.59 39.43
N ALA A 570 -14.65 1.76 40.05
CA ALA A 570 -15.72 2.10 40.97
C ALA A 570 -16.19 3.55 40.80
N LYS A 571 -17.39 3.89 41.25
CA LYS A 571 -17.79 5.30 41.37
C LYS A 571 -17.22 5.93 42.63
N GLY A 572 -17.03 5.14 43.70
CA GLY A 572 -16.55 5.66 44.97
C GLY A 572 -17.62 6.49 45.70
N LYS A 573 -17.33 6.90 46.93
CA LYS A 573 -18.27 7.66 47.76
C LYS A 573 -18.38 9.12 47.29
N VAL A 574 -19.51 9.77 47.58
CA VAL A 574 -19.79 11.15 47.17
C VAL A 574 -19.47 12.13 48.31
N ASP A 575 -18.77 13.22 48.00
CA ASP A 575 -18.35 14.29 48.93
C ASP A 575 -19.43 15.38 49.05
N VAL A 576 -19.92 15.93 47.94
CA VAL A 576 -20.90 17.04 47.95
C VAL A 576 -21.86 16.99 46.77
N ALA A 577 -23.18 16.94 47.01
CA ALA A 577 -24.20 17.21 46.00
C ALA A 577 -24.40 18.73 45.84
N ASN A 578 -24.03 19.31 44.70
CA ASN A 578 -24.15 20.76 44.47
C ASN A 578 -25.62 21.16 44.26
N ILE A 579 -26.28 21.61 45.32
CA ILE A 579 -27.64 22.18 45.25
C ILE A 579 -27.51 23.63 44.73
N PRO A 580 -28.14 23.99 43.59
CA PRO A 580 -28.10 25.37 43.09
C PRO A 580 -28.69 26.35 44.11
N GLU A 581 -28.05 27.52 44.27
CA GLU A 581 -28.52 28.56 45.19
C GLU A 581 -29.99 28.92 44.94
N GLY A 582 -30.83 28.85 45.98
CA GLY A 582 -32.26 29.16 45.92
C GLY A 582 -33.19 27.95 45.70
N VAL A 583 -32.66 26.73 45.57
CA VAL A 583 -33.47 25.51 45.43
C VAL A 583 -33.66 24.84 46.80
N VAL A 584 -34.91 24.75 47.26
CA VAL A 584 -35.30 23.97 48.44
C VAL A 584 -35.86 22.63 47.97
N LEU A 585 -35.21 21.54 48.37
CA LEU A 585 -35.66 20.19 48.05
C LEU A 585 -36.89 19.81 48.90
N PRO A 586 -37.89 19.09 48.34
CA PRO A 586 -38.99 18.54 49.12
C PRO A 586 -38.49 17.61 50.23
N GLU A 587 -39.23 17.52 51.35
CA GLU A 587 -38.92 16.56 52.42
C GLU A 587 -38.83 15.13 51.86
N GLY A 588 -37.67 14.49 52.04
CA GLY A 588 -37.38 13.14 51.55
C GLY A 588 -36.74 13.04 50.16
N ALA A 589 -36.49 14.17 49.49
CA ALA A 589 -35.77 14.18 48.22
C ALA A 589 -34.25 14.01 48.43
N ASP A 590 -33.65 13.06 47.72
CA ASP A 590 -32.23 12.71 47.80
C ASP A 590 -31.40 13.64 46.89
N PRO A 591 -30.62 14.59 47.44
CA PRO A 591 -29.87 15.57 46.67
C PRO A 591 -28.86 14.92 45.72
N GLU A 592 -28.30 13.77 46.10
CA GLU A 592 -27.31 13.03 45.31
C GLU A 592 -27.94 12.45 44.04
N LYS A 593 -29.16 11.90 44.14
CA LYS A 593 -29.92 11.39 42.99
C LYS A 593 -30.44 12.48 42.06
N ILE A 594 -30.58 13.70 42.55
CA ILE A 594 -31.21 14.82 41.83
C ILE A 594 -30.17 15.71 41.15
N PHE A 595 -29.09 16.06 41.86
CA PHE A 595 -28.09 17.01 41.37
C PHE A 595 -26.74 16.35 41.02
N GLY A 596 -26.50 15.12 41.51
CA GLY A 596 -25.18 14.50 41.45
C GLY A 596 -24.17 15.22 42.35
N GLY A 597 -23.17 14.49 42.85
CA GLY A 597 -22.09 15.06 43.63
C GLY A 597 -20.70 14.64 43.15
N ALA A 598 -19.68 15.39 43.57
CA ALA A 598 -18.29 15.05 43.30
C ALA A 598 -17.91 13.81 44.10
N HIS A 599 -17.27 12.83 43.46
CA HIS A 599 -16.78 11.64 44.15
C HIS A 599 -15.46 11.94 44.88
N PHE A 600 -15.26 11.33 46.04
CA PHE A 600 -13.97 11.38 46.71
C PHE A 600 -12.89 10.71 45.85
N PRO A 601 -11.65 11.24 45.84
CA PRO A 601 -10.53 10.50 45.29
C PRO A 601 -10.28 9.23 46.12
N MET A 602 -9.85 8.17 45.45
CA MET A 602 -9.53 6.89 46.07
C MET A 602 -8.02 6.75 46.19
N SER A 603 -7.49 6.81 47.40
CA SER A 603 -6.10 6.48 47.71
C SER A 603 -5.99 4.99 47.96
N ILE A 604 -5.04 4.34 47.30
CA ILE A 604 -4.81 2.89 47.42
C ILE A 604 -3.37 2.69 47.85
N ARG A 605 -3.20 1.97 48.96
CA ARG A 605 -1.90 1.58 49.48
C ARG A 605 -1.80 0.07 49.51
N VAL A 606 -0.73 -0.48 48.97
CA VAL A 606 -0.44 -1.92 49.04
C VAL A 606 0.83 -2.13 49.82
N VAL A 607 0.73 -3.05 50.78
CA VAL A 607 1.81 -3.45 51.67
C VAL A 607 2.06 -4.93 51.41
N ILE A 608 3.32 -5.27 51.12
CA ILE A 608 3.77 -6.65 50.95
C ILE A 608 4.86 -6.89 52.01
N ASP A 609 4.69 -7.92 52.84
CA ASP A 609 5.60 -8.28 53.94
C ASP A 609 5.94 -7.12 54.89
N GLY A 610 4.97 -6.22 55.10
CA GLY A 610 5.11 -5.04 55.95
C GLY A 610 5.76 -3.83 55.28
N GLU A 611 6.21 -3.92 54.03
CA GLU A 611 6.75 -2.81 53.24
C GLU A 611 5.70 -2.23 52.29
N THR A 612 5.56 -0.90 52.27
CA THR A 612 4.65 -0.24 51.33
C THR A 612 5.27 -0.24 49.93
N VAL A 613 4.75 -1.08 49.03
CA VAL A 613 5.23 -1.22 47.65
C VAL A 613 4.50 -0.28 46.68
N PHE A 614 3.31 0.19 47.05
CA PHE A 614 2.48 1.05 46.22
C PHE A 614 1.63 1.99 47.08
N ASP A 615 1.58 3.28 46.75
CA ASP A 615 0.72 4.28 47.40
C ASP A 615 0.40 5.40 46.41
N GLU A 616 -0.79 5.36 45.82
CA GLU A 616 -1.23 6.31 44.79
C GLU A 616 -2.66 6.80 45.04
N VAL A 617 -2.96 7.98 44.50
CA VAL A 617 -4.28 8.62 44.65
C VAL A 617 -4.96 8.77 43.29
N PHE A 618 -6.02 8.00 43.09
CA PHE A 618 -6.81 8.01 41.88
C PHE A 618 -7.98 8.99 41.98
N LYS A 619 -8.04 9.92 41.03
CA LYS A 619 -9.12 10.92 40.96
C LYS A 619 -10.28 10.42 40.09
N PRO A 620 -11.54 10.79 40.41
CA PRO A 620 -12.67 10.46 39.58
C PRO A 620 -12.57 11.12 38.20
N SER A 621 -13.02 10.41 37.17
CA SER A 621 -13.07 10.93 35.80
C SER A 621 -14.16 12.00 35.59
N GLY A 622 -14.11 12.69 34.45
CA GLY A 622 -15.11 13.69 34.05
C GLY A 622 -14.82 15.11 34.56
N VAL A 623 -15.31 16.10 33.82
CA VAL A 623 -15.01 17.55 34.04
C VAL A 623 -15.43 18.06 35.42
N GLY A 624 -16.35 17.37 36.11
CA GLY A 624 -16.80 17.69 37.46
C GLY A 624 -16.41 16.69 38.55
N GLY A 625 -15.63 15.65 38.26
CA GLY A 625 -15.30 14.60 39.25
C GLY A 625 -16.47 13.66 39.61
N ASN A 626 -17.50 13.60 38.75
CA ASN A 626 -18.70 12.76 38.95
C ASN A 626 -18.62 11.44 38.16
N GLY A 627 -17.45 11.13 37.57
CA GLY A 627 -17.21 9.93 36.79
C GLY A 627 -16.64 8.78 37.62
N ARG A 628 -16.45 7.63 36.98
CA ARG A 628 -15.82 6.46 37.63
C ARG A 628 -14.32 6.70 37.85
N ILE A 629 -13.80 6.12 38.91
CA ILE A 629 -12.38 5.93 39.16
C ILE A 629 -11.99 4.63 38.48
N SER A 630 -11.12 4.71 37.49
CA SER A 630 -10.66 3.56 36.70
C SER A 630 -9.15 3.53 36.67
N ALA A 631 -8.55 2.56 37.35
CA ALA A 631 -7.11 2.40 37.49
C ALA A 631 -6.71 0.94 37.30
N LEU A 632 -5.57 0.72 36.66
CA LEU A 632 -4.96 -0.58 36.49
C LEU A 632 -3.45 -0.44 36.64
N GLU A 633 -2.91 -1.06 37.68
CA GLU A 633 -1.49 -0.98 38.03
C GLU A 633 -0.85 -2.36 37.99
N PHE A 634 0.44 -2.38 37.64
CA PHE A 634 1.24 -3.59 37.49
C PHE A 634 2.41 -3.54 38.48
N LEU A 635 2.41 -4.43 39.46
CA LEU A 635 3.49 -4.57 40.43
C LEU A 635 4.25 -5.87 40.15
N GLN A 636 5.58 -5.78 40.15
CA GLN A 636 6.44 -6.97 40.14
C GLN A 636 6.62 -7.45 41.58
N VAL A 637 6.50 -8.76 41.79
CA VAL A 637 6.63 -9.40 43.10
C VAL A 637 7.59 -10.57 42.93
N GLU A 638 8.53 -10.74 43.87
CA GLU A 638 9.40 -11.91 43.89
C GLU A 638 8.58 -13.20 44.06
N SER A 639 9.12 -14.32 43.59
CA SER A 639 8.41 -15.60 43.74
C SER A 639 8.56 -16.14 45.16
N GLY A 640 7.46 -16.57 45.76
CA GLY A 640 7.40 -17.00 47.14
C GLY A 640 6.04 -16.75 47.79
N ALA A 641 5.90 -17.15 49.05
CA ALA A 641 4.75 -16.81 49.86
C ALA A 641 4.96 -15.41 50.45
N HIS A 642 4.03 -14.50 50.15
CA HIS A 642 4.08 -13.11 50.56
C HIS A 642 2.78 -12.72 51.26
N PHE A 643 2.87 -11.97 52.36
CA PHE A 643 1.69 -11.46 53.04
C PHE A 643 1.28 -10.13 52.41
N VAL A 644 0.11 -10.09 51.77
CA VAL A 644 -0.37 -8.95 50.99
C VAL A 644 -1.52 -8.26 51.72
N GLU A 645 -1.38 -6.97 51.97
CA GLU A 645 -2.43 -6.12 52.53
C GLU A 645 -2.74 -4.96 51.59
N VAL A 646 -4.03 -4.69 51.37
CA VAL A 646 -4.48 -3.54 50.58
C VAL A 646 -5.34 -2.64 51.44
N PHE A 647 -4.99 -1.36 51.45
CA PHE A 647 -5.70 -0.31 52.15
C PHE A 647 -6.31 0.69 51.17
N ILE A 648 -7.55 1.06 51.40
CA ILE A 648 -8.24 2.11 50.65
C ILE A 648 -8.55 3.28 51.58
N LYS A 649 -8.44 4.50 51.05
CA LYS A 649 -9.08 5.69 51.59
C LYS A 649 -9.90 6.36 50.49
N ASP A 650 -11.22 6.48 50.69
CA ASP A 650 -12.17 7.02 49.71
C ASP A 650 -13.19 7.98 50.35
N ASP A 651 -12.86 8.51 51.53
CA ASP A 651 -13.60 9.52 52.28
C ASP A 651 -12.64 10.29 53.21
N THR A 652 -13.18 11.07 54.15
CA THR A 652 -12.40 11.85 55.12
C THR A 652 -11.73 11.00 56.20
N ASN A 653 -12.02 9.70 56.29
CA ASN A 653 -11.48 8.83 57.32
C ASN A 653 -10.04 8.39 57.03
N GLU A 654 -9.47 7.60 57.94
CA GLU A 654 -8.17 6.96 57.76
C GLU A 654 -8.25 5.77 56.79
N PHE A 655 -7.09 5.29 56.36
CA PHE A 655 -6.98 4.10 55.51
C PHE A 655 -7.66 2.89 56.19
N ARG A 656 -8.56 2.23 55.46
CA ARG A 656 -9.17 0.97 55.89
C ARG A 656 -8.54 -0.21 55.15
N ASN A 657 -8.28 -1.30 55.86
CA ASN A 657 -7.87 -2.56 55.26
C ASN A 657 -9.08 -3.20 54.56
N VAL A 658 -8.93 -3.51 53.27
CA VAL A 658 -9.98 -4.08 52.41
C VAL A 658 -9.57 -5.42 51.80
N PHE A 659 -8.35 -5.89 52.08
CA PHE A 659 -7.82 -7.21 51.75
C PHE A 659 -6.57 -7.50 52.59
N SER A 660 -6.50 -8.69 53.15
CA SER A 660 -5.35 -9.17 53.92
C SER A 660 -5.32 -10.69 53.82
N ASP A 661 -4.32 -11.22 53.11
CA ASP A 661 -4.13 -12.66 52.98
C ASP A 661 -2.68 -13.01 52.63
N GLU A 662 -2.29 -14.27 52.86
CA GLU A 662 -1.04 -14.84 52.37
C GLU A 662 -1.24 -15.33 50.94
N VAL A 663 -0.45 -14.81 50.00
CA VAL A 663 -0.55 -15.14 48.58
C VAL A 663 0.74 -15.82 48.14
N GLU A 664 0.61 -17.03 47.60
CA GLU A 664 1.71 -17.76 47.00
C GLU A 664 1.89 -17.31 45.54
N PHE A 665 3.08 -16.78 45.24
CA PHE A 665 3.46 -16.31 43.92
C PHE A 665 4.45 -17.30 43.29
N ASP A 666 3.95 -18.15 42.40
CA ASP A 666 4.80 -19.00 41.58
C ASP A 666 5.52 -18.18 40.49
N LYS A 667 6.66 -18.69 40.03
CA LYS A 667 7.43 -18.04 38.96
C LYS A 667 6.59 -17.91 37.68
N GLY A 668 6.48 -16.69 37.17
CA GLY A 668 5.67 -16.36 36.00
C GLY A 668 4.16 -16.29 36.28
N GLN A 669 3.72 -16.48 37.53
CA GLN A 669 2.31 -16.35 37.89
C GLN A 669 1.90 -14.89 38.03
N VAL A 670 0.66 -14.61 37.68
CA VAL A 670 0.04 -13.32 37.81
C VAL A 670 -1.24 -13.43 38.63
N TRP A 671 -1.28 -12.69 39.73
CA TRP A 671 -2.49 -12.48 40.50
C TRP A 671 -3.10 -11.11 40.20
N ALA A 672 -4.42 -11.00 40.22
CA ALA A 672 -5.13 -9.73 40.12
C ALA A 672 -5.99 -9.48 41.35
N LEU A 673 -5.72 -8.38 42.05
CA LEU A 673 -6.60 -7.84 43.08
C LEU A 673 -7.57 -6.86 42.42
N VAL A 674 -8.84 -7.24 42.36
CA VAL A 674 -9.89 -6.47 41.70
C VAL A 674 -10.86 -5.92 42.73
N TYR A 675 -11.03 -4.60 42.77
CA TYR A 675 -11.94 -3.96 43.71
C TYR A 675 -13.40 -4.22 43.33
N ASN A 676 -14.18 -4.76 44.27
CA ASN A 676 -15.61 -5.00 44.11
C ASN A 676 -16.43 -3.98 44.93
N GLU A 677 -17.01 -3.01 44.23
CA GLU A 677 -17.84 -1.94 44.81
C GLU A 677 -19.07 -2.46 45.57
N LYS A 678 -19.57 -3.67 45.27
CA LYS A 678 -20.74 -4.23 45.97
C LYS A 678 -20.39 -4.79 47.35
N THR A 679 -19.17 -5.31 47.50
CA THR A 679 -18.71 -5.91 48.76
C THR A 679 -17.79 -4.97 49.55
N ASP A 680 -17.34 -3.86 48.94
CA ASP A 680 -16.37 -2.91 49.50
C ASP A 680 -15.04 -3.60 49.88
N THR A 681 -14.63 -4.59 49.08
CA THR A 681 -13.40 -5.40 49.28
C THR A 681 -12.65 -5.62 47.97
N PHE A 682 -11.36 -5.93 48.04
CA PHE A 682 -10.65 -6.50 46.90
C PHE A 682 -10.85 -8.02 46.86
N GLU A 683 -11.05 -8.55 45.65
CA GLU A 683 -11.08 -9.98 45.38
C GLU A 683 -9.78 -10.38 44.67
N LEU A 684 -9.07 -11.37 45.22
CA LEU A 684 -7.93 -12.01 44.56
C LEU A 684 -8.44 -12.94 43.45
N ARG A 685 -7.87 -12.81 42.26
CA ARG A 685 -8.27 -13.55 41.06
C ARG A 685 -7.09 -14.00 40.23
#